data_AF-A0A4V3UMJ8-F1
#
_entry.id   AF-A0A4V3UMJ8-F1
#
_cell.length_a   1.000
_cell.length_b   1.000
_cell.length_c   1.000
_cell.angle_alpha   90.00
_cell.angle_beta   90.00
_cell.angle_gamma   90.00
#
_symmetry.space_group_name_H-M   'P 1'
#
loop_
_entity.id
_entity.type
_entity.pdbx_description
1 polymer ?
#
loop_
_entity_poly.entity_id
_entity_poly.type
_entity_poly.pdbx_seq_one_letter_code
_entity_poly.pdbx_strand_id
1 'polypeptide(L)'
;MGMFPLFPARLHAVLEPLRATAPKSSHTINGDHRNIPISTTSHPDNPVPEEPRGVQSLSFTDMSFNSSASYSSQEAETSTDSDTPSTPATELQSDTDELAQEKTAGDHKTGRQRSASTVLISQNAEDMRRILENVSIGGTQKVQPLCCGGGCCRSQPLTRVSEPVSGVNIVTPPENQAYRDLNLKVDFLTLDSELTNVVGLPEKTVSFSSIPASAVDMKLGPADHPPPFVQPHPPYNVYRAPLYHARELTKPGAEKRTYHFDIDVTDYPAESGMVDFVVGGAIGVCPRNKDEEADDIFNQLGIPKAIRDKKISVRTTKGRWPTIWGDDKPRELITTRRELLNWCADIQSYAPTKALFRLLAEYNSDPNEKQILMFLSSAQGQGAFCDLRTGSHVTVSQLLHAFPSSQPPLDHLLSALNTLMPRFYSLSQDPLLSCTKGAQPRRLVEVAVSVAESKDWKGGMRTGVGSGYLEKLARRLIDAEKKGIDPRTLNLHVPMFRGLMANPLAKRFASDGPMLLIGAGVGVAPFRGFVQRRLQSANCANKVWVLQGVRDSLLDELYRGEWGVDEEKVRTVVQSRRGESKYVQEEVRHQADLVWFVINALDGRVFVCGSSKGMGEGVEAALVDVAMAKGNLNEEEARQFWENKKEAGQYIAVCLTLPLDMCD
;
A
#
# COMPACT_ATOMS: atom_id res chain seq x y z
N MET A 1 -49.83 34.48 -21.47
CA MET A 1 -51.03 34.42 -22.36
C MET A 1 -50.96 33.10 -23.10
N GLY A 2 -51.84 32.11 -23.00
CA GLY A 2 -53.11 31.83 -22.32
C GLY A 2 -53.36 30.32 -22.58
N MET A 3 -54.39 29.62 -22.14
CA MET A 3 -55.54 29.84 -21.28
C MET A 3 -56.13 28.40 -21.12
N PHE A 4 -56.54 28.03 -19.91
CA PHE A 4 -57.24 26.75 -19.62
C PHE A 4 -58.60 26.66 -20.35
N PRO A 5 -59.23 25.46 -20.39
CA PRO A 5 -60.32 25.22 -19.43
C PRO A 5 -60.38 23.79 -18.82
N LEU A 6 -61.16 23.71 -17.74
CA LEU A 6 -61.40 22.61 -16.80
C LEU A 6 -62.62 21.72 -17.19
N PHE A 7 -62.53 20.39 -16.94
CA PHE A 7 -63.45 19.37 -16.35
C PHE A 7 -65.01 19.40 -16.56
N PRO A 8 -65.85 18.42 -16.10
CA PRO A 8 -65.62 17.08 -15.48
C PRO A 8 -66.55 15.92 -15.99
N ALA A 9 -66.35 14.67 -15.53
CA ALA A 9 -67.42 13.80 -14.98
C ALA A 9 -66.90 12.46 -14.44
N ARG A 10 -67.38 12.08 -13.25
CA ARG A 10 -67.16 10.83 -12.49
C ARG A 10 -68.13 9.73 -12.95
N LEU A 11 -67.76 8.45 -12.76
CA LEU A 11 -68.69 7.45 -12.23
C LEU A 11 -67.96 6.43 -11.34
N HIS A 12 -68.53 6.19 -10.17
CA HIS A 12 -68.15 5.23 -9.14
C HIS A 12 -68.62 3.81 -9.48
N ALA A 13 -67.86 2.79 -9.08
CA ALA A 13 -68.42 1.55 -8.53
C ALA A 13 -67.42 0.94 -7.51
N VAL A 14 -67.97 0.33 -6.48
CA VAL A 14 -67.43 0.08 -5.13
C VAL A 14 -67.81 -1.35 -4.72
N LEU A 15 -67.00 -1.98 -3.84
CA LEU A 15 -67.19 -3.24 -3.07
C LEU A 15 -66.91 -4.58 -3.80
N GLU A 16 -66.38 -5.66 -3.21
CA GLU A 16 -65.55 -5.97 -2.03
C GLU A 16 -65.22 -7.52 -2.09
N PRO A 17 -64.62 -8.21 -1.09
CA PRO A 17 -63.54 -9.19 -1.26
C PRO A 17 -63.98 -10.67 -1.17
N LEU A 18 -63.05 -11.65 -1.31
CA LEU A 18 -63.00 -12.89 -0.49
C LEU A 18 -61.88 -13.88 -0.87
N ARG A 19 -61.09 -14.23 0.15
CA ARG A 19 -60.51 -15.52 0.58
C ARG A 19 -59.83 -16.54 -0.38
N ALA A 20 -58.70 -17.00 0.17
CA ALA A 20 -57.83 -18.13 -0.16
C ALA A 20 -58.51 -19.46 -0.58
N THR A 21 -57.82 -20.21 -1.45
CA THR A 21 -57.67 -21.67 -1.39
C THR A 21 -56.46 -22.12 -2.22
N ALA A 22 -55.68 -23.07 -1.69
CA ALA A 22 -54.63 -23.79 -2.40
C ALA A 22 -55.23 -24.80 -3.39
N PRO A 23 -54.42 -25.28 -4.37
CA PRO A 23 -54.35 -26.73 -4.53
C PRO A 23 -52.92 -27.26 -4.71
N LYS A 24 -52.70 -28.44 -4.12
CA LYS A 24 -51.61 -29.36 -4.45
C LYS A 24 -51.92 -30.04 -5.79
N SER A 25 -50.94 -30.16 -6.68
CA SER A 25 -50.77 -31.36 -7.50
C SER A 25 -49.35 -31.48 -8.04
N SER A 26 -48.79 -32.65 -7.78
CA SER A 26 -47.51 -33.22 -8.18
C SER A 26 -47.30 -33.34 -9.69
N HIS A 27 -46.10 -33.00 -10.15
CA HIS A 27 -45.46 -33.69 -11.28
C HIS A 27 -43.98 -33.95 -10.98
N THR A 28 -43.66 -35.23 -10.87
CA THR A 28 -42.33 -35.84 -10.86
C THR A 28 -41.79 -35.92 -12.28
N ILE A 29 -40.54 -35.48 -12.51
CA ILE A 29 -39.67 -36.04 -13.55
C ILE A 29 -38.24 -36.15 -12.98
N ASN A 30 -37.76 -37.40 -12.96
CA ASN A 30 -36.41 -37.86 -12.62
C ASN A 30 -35.34 -37.36 -13.61
N GLY A 31 -34.09 -37.24 -13.16
CA GLY A 31 -32.92 -37.47 -14.03
C GLY A 31 -31.62 -36.76 -13.66
N ASP A 32 -30.73 -37.50 -12.98
CA ASP A 32 -29.25 -37.39 -12.93
C ASP A 32 -28.56 -36.23 -12.18
N HIS A 33 -28.47 -36.44 -10.86
CA HIS A 33 -27.43 -35.90 -9.98
C HIS A 33 -26.05 -36.55 -10.24
N ARG A 34 -24.99 -35.74 -10.31
CA ARG A 34 -23.61 -36.17 -10.04
C ARG A 34 -23.05 -35.43 -8.82
N ASN A 35 -22.97 -36.19 -7.73
CA ASN A 35 -21.96 -36.26 -6.66
C ASN A 35 -21.42 -34.98 -6.00
N ILE A 36 -21.91 -34.70 -4.80
CA ILE A 36 -21.20 -33.94 -3.76
C ILE A 36 -20.40 -34.94 -2.91
N PRO A 37 -19.09 -34.75 -2.67
CA PRO A 37 -18.32 -35.66 -1.83
C PRO A 37 -18.72 -35.51 -0.35
N ILE A 38 -19.04 -36.64 0.28
CA ILE A 38 -19.42 -36.73 1.70
C ILE A 38 -18.13 -36.82 2.51
N SER A 39 -17.89 -35.89 3.43
CA SER A 39 -16.86 -36.04 4.48
C SER A 39 -17.51 -36.57 5.76
N THR A 40 -16.71 -37.11 6.67
CA THR A 40 -17.16 -37.75 7.93
C THR A 40 -17.89 -36.81 8.91
N THR A 41 -18.02 -35.52 8.59
CA THR A 41 -18.68 -34.50 9.43
C THR A 41 -19.87 -33.82 8.75
N SER A 42 -20.38 -34.34 7.63
CA SER A 42 -21.52 -33.73 6.91
C SER A 42 -22.59 -34.76 6.52
N HIS A 43 -23.86 -34.50 6.91
CA HIS A 43 -25.03 -35.33 6.58
C HIS A 43 -25.89 -34.62 5.52
N PRO A 44 -26.45 -35.32 4.51
CA PRO A 44 -27.13 -34.70 3.36
C PRO A 44 -28.38 -33.87 3.69
N ASP A 45 -28.96 -34.03 4.88
CA ASP A 45 -30.18 -33.31 5.31
C ASP A 45 -29.94 -32.27 6.43
N ASN A 46 -28.69 -31.94 6.77
CA ASN A 46 -28.37 -30.92 7.79
C ASN A 46 -27.16 -30.06 7.37
N PRO A 47 -27.34 -28.75 7.04
CA PRO A 47 -26.29 -27.92 6.46
C PRO A 47 -25.33 -27.26 7.48
N VAL A 48 -25.42 -27.58 8.77
CA VAL A 48 -24.52 -27.03 9.81
C VAL A 48 -23.48 -28.09 10.22
N PRO A 49 -22.17 -27.82 10.08
CA PRO A 49 -21.11 -28.76 10.50
C PRO A 49 -21.04 -28.85 12.04
N GLU A 50 -21.00 -30.07 12.58
CA GLU A 50 -20.72 -30.33 14.01
C GLU A 50 -19.27 -30.79 14.22
N GLU A 51 -18.69 -30.48 15.39
CA GLU A 51 -17.33 -30.88 15.76
C GLU A 51 -17.19 -32.41 15.97
N PRO A 52 -16.05 -33.01 15.58
CA PRO A 52 -15.86 -34.46 15.63
C PRO A 52 -15.78 -34.99 17.07
N ARG A 53 -16.72 -35.86 17.43
CA ARG A 53 -16.73 -36.60 18.71
C ARG A 53 -15.76 -37.78 18.63
N GLY A 54 -14.72 -37.80 19.47
CA GLY A 54 -13.88 -39.00 19.64
C GLY A 54 -12.38 -38.82 19.86
N VAL A 55 -11.89 -37.68 20.36
CA VAL A 55 -10.51 -37.62 20.89
C VAL A 55 -10.55 -37.98 22.37
N GLN A 56 -9.77 -39.00 22.74
CA GLN A 56 -9.63 -39.48 24.12
C GLN A 56 -9.17 -38.35 25.04
N SER A 57 -10.02 -37.97 25.99
CA SER A 57 -9.63 -37.17 27.15
C SER A 57 -9.00 -38.09 28.20
N LEU A 58 -7.73 -37.87 28.55
CA LEU A 58 -7.17 -38.35 29.80
C LEU A 58 -7.35 -37.25 30.86
N SER A 59 -8.16 -37.58 31.87
CA SER A 59 -8.41 -36.79 33.09
C SER A 59 -7.27 -36.92 34.09
N PHE A 60 -7.11 -35.94 34.99
CA PHE A 60 -7.34 -36.11 36.43
C PHE A 60 -7.30 -34.73 37.13
N THR A 61 -8.47 -34.36 37.71
CA THR A 61 -8.71 -33.84 39.09
C THR A 61 -7.95 -32.64 39.66
N ASP A 62 -8.52 -31.80 40.52
CA ASP A 62 -9.91 -31.54 40.95
C ASP A 62 -9.87 -30.35 41.93
N MET A 63 -11.07 -29.90 42.31
CA MET A 63 -11.45 -29.03 43.45
C MET A 63 -11.43 -27.51 43.19
N SER A 64 -12.56 -26.85 42.88
CA SER A 64 -13.74 -26.54 43.74
C SER A 64 -13.38 -25.52 44.86
N PHE A 65 -14.07 -24.39 45.06
CA PHE A 65 -15.51 -24.16 45.23
C PHE A 65 -15.88 -22.66 44.99
N ASN A 66 -17.06 -22.44 44.39
CA ASN A 66 -18.15 -21.50 44.77
C ASN A 66 -17.84 -20.10 45.36
N SER A 67 -18.58 -19.02 45.07
CA SER A 67 -19.97 -18.91 44.64
C SER A 67 -20.29 -17.51 44.09
N SER A 68 -21.37 -17.52 43.31
CA SER A 68 -22.26 -16.47 42.82
C SER A 68 -22.49 -15.22 43.67
N ALA A 69 -22.68 -14.12 42.94
CA ALA A 69 -23.30 -12.87 43.37
C ALA A 69 -24.76 -13.04 43.83
N SER A 70 -25.23 -12.21 44.78
CA SER A 70 -26.17 -11.10 44.51
C SER A 70 -26.80 -10.46 45.77
N TYR A 71 -27.13 -9.17 45.61
CA TYR A 71 -28.10 -8.31 46.33
C TYR A 71 -27.78 -7.57 47.66
N SER A 72 -27.93 -6.24 47.56
CA SER A 72 -28.72 -5.33 48.43
C SER A 72 -28.08 -4.60 49.64
N SER A 73 -27.89 -3.28 49.43
CA SER A 73 -28.40 -2.11 50.22
C SER A 73 -27.82 -1.71 51.59
N GLN A 74 -27.66 -0.37 51.73
CA GLN A 74 -27.57 0.48 52.95
C GLN A 74 -26.27 0.36 53.78
N GLU A 75 -25.72 1.36 54.49
CA GLU A 75 -25.88 2.81 54.68
C GLU A 75 -24.64 3.29 55.47
N ALA A 76 -24.31 4.59 55.35
CA ALA A 76 -23.71 5.48 56.35
C ALA A 76 -22.28 5.27 56.96
N GLU A 77 -21.46 6.33 56.75
CA GLU A 77 -20.57 7.03 57.71
C GLU A 77 -19.36 6.28 58.32
N THR A 78 -18.10 6.74 58.30
CA THR A 78 -17.56 8.00 58.87
C THR A 78 -16.03 8.12 58.61
N SER A 79 -15.58 9.34 58.26
CA SER A 79 -14.40 10.12 58.75
C SER A 79 -12.93 9.62 58.71
N THR A 80 -12.07 10.46 58.08
CA THR A 80 -10.74 11.02 58.53
C THR A 80 -9.57 10.05 58.83
N ASP A 81 -8.28 10.36 58.64
CA ASP A 81 -7.51 11.50 58.14
C ASP A 81 -6.06 11.03 57.86
N SER A 82 -5.39 11.78 56.99
CA SER A 82 -3.96 12.19 56.95
C SER A 82 -2.74 11.29 57.30
N ASP A 83 -1.66 11.66 56.60
CA ASP A 83 -0.24 11.70 57.02
C ASP A 83 0.76 10.65 56.46
N THR A 84 1.38 11.03 55.33
CA THR A 84 2.84 10.99 55.10
C THR A 84 3.62 11.57 56.31
N PRO A 85 4.90 11.19 56.60
CA PRO A 85 6.00 11.38 55.64
C PRO A 85 7.32 10.56 55.82
N SER A 86 8.25 10.84 54.87
CA SER A 86 9.72 10.94 55.01
C SER A 86 10.65 9.71 54.90
N THR A 87 11.50 9.79 53.87
CA THR A 87 12.84 9.18 53.68
C THR A 87 13.87 9.55 54.75
N PRO A 88 14.93 8.74 54.93
CA PRO A 88 16.31 9.11 54.48
C PRO A 88 17.06 7.90 53.83
N ALA A 89 17.80 8.07 52.73
CA ALA A 89 19.20 8.48 52.54
C ALA A 89 20.29 7.39 52.77
N THR A 90 21.17 7.25 51.76
CA THR A 90 22.63 6.96 51.85
C THR A 90 23.14 5.57 51.38
N GLU A 91 23.87 5.63 50.24
CA GLU A 91 25.15 4.99 49.83
C GLU A 91 25.32 3.45 49.89
N LEU A 92 25.62 2.76 48.77
CA LEU A 92 26.89 2.59 47.99
C LEU A 92 27.91 1.63 48.64
N GLN A 93 28.52 0.81 47.76
CA GLN A 93 29.63 -0.15 47.94
C GLN A 93 29.21 -1.56 48.38
N SER A 94 29.77 -2.66 47.87
CA SER A 94 30.76 -2.94 46.82
C SER A 94 30.88 -4.48 46.72
N ASP A 95 31.22 -4.98 45.53
CA ASP A 95 32.14 -6.10 45.23
C ASP A 95 32.05 -7.38 46.09
N THR A 96 31.59 -8.50 45.53
CA THR A 96 32.38 -9.56 44.81
C THR A 96 32.38 -10.82 45.66
N ASP A 97 31.90 -11.94 45.11
CA ASP A 97 32.79 -13.08 44.87
C ASP A 97 32.11 -14.20 44.08
N GLU A 98 32.93 -14.76 43.19
CA GLU A 98 32.71 -15.90 42.33
C GLU A 98 32.54 -17.20 43.12
N LEU A 99 31.79 -18.17 42.57
CA LEU A 99 32.29 -19.55 42.52
C LEU A 99 31.58 -20.37 41.43
N ALA A 100 32.42 -21.02 40.63
CA ALA A 100 32.11 -21.81 39.46
C ALA A 100 31.87 -23.30 39.80
N GLN A 101 31.60 -24.08 38.74
CA GLN A 101 31.50 -25.55 38.60
C GLN A 101 30.08 -26.13 38.70
N GLU A 102 29.62 -27.06 37.86
CA GLU A 102 30.20 -27.75 36.70
C GLU A 102 29.08 -28.39 35.85
N LYS A 103 29.47 -28.78 34.64
CA LYS A 103 28.68 -29.35 33.54
C LYS A 103 27.96 -30.66 33.88
N THR A 104 26.82 -30.90 33.22
CA THR A 104 26.56 -32.16 32.50
C THR A 104 25.72 -31.91 31.25
N ALA A 105 26.11 -32.58 30.17
CA ALA A 105 25.51 -32.50 28.84
C ALA A 105 24.41 -33.56 28.66
N GLY A 106 23.38 -33.22 27.89
CA GLY A 106 22.34 -34.15 27.43
C GLY A 106 21.67 -33.60 26.18
N ASP A 107 21.92 -34.26 25.05
CA ASP A 107 21.45 -33.98 23.70
C ASP A 107 19.95 -34.31 23.55
N HIS A 108 19.14 -33.38 23.04
CA HIS A 108 17.84 -33.71 22.42
C HIS A 108 17.42 -32.65 21.39
N LYS A 109 17.42 -33.09 20.12
CA LYS A 109 16.78 -32.46 18.96
C LYS A 109 15.28 -32.24 19.21
N THR A 110 14.79 -31.01 19.02
CA THR A 110 13.40 -30.76 18.64
C THR A 110 13.34 -29.68 17.55
N GLY A 111 12.57 -29.98 16.50
CA GLY A 111 12.40 -29.15 15.32
C GLY A 111 11.67 -27.86 15.66
N ARG A 112 12.24 -26.74 15.21
CA ARG A 112 11.60 -25.43 15.30
C ARG A 112 10.82 -25.18 14.02
N GLN A 113 9.50 -25.29 14.07
CA GLN A 113 8.61 -24.73 13.06
C GLN A 113 8.99 -23.27 12.84
N ARG A 114 9.42 -22.93 11.63
CA ARG A 114 9.68 -21.55 11.22
C ARG A 114 8.34 -20.94 10.83
N SER A 115 7.71 -20.24 11.77
CA SER A 115 6.66 -19.27 11.45
C SER A 115 7.29 -18.19 10.57
N ALA A 116 6.77 -18.01 9.36
CA ALA A 116 7.21 -16.96 8.45
C ALA A 116 6.78 -15.60 9.02
N SER A 117 7.70 -14.87 9.65
CA SER A 117 7.49 -13.46 9.98
C SER A 117 7.88 -12.60 8.79
N THR A 118 6.89 -12.01 8.13
CA THR A 118 7.08 -10.92 7.18
C THR A 118 7.44 -9.66 7.99
N VAL A 119 8.73 -9.37 8.07
CA VAL A 119 9.23 -8.15 8.74
C VAL A 119 8.95 -6.95 7.83
N LEU A 120 8.27 -5.95 8.40
CA LEU A 120 8.11 -4.58 7.90
C LEU A 120 9.45 -4.01 7.39
N ILE A 121 9.61 -3.93 6.07
CA ILE A 121 10.73 -3.25 5.42
C ILE A 121 10.34 -1.79 5.27
N SER A 122 11.04 -0.87 5.96
CA SER A 122 10.91 0.56 5.67
C SER A 122 11.38 0.83 4.23
N GLN A 123 10.49 1.39 3.40
CA GLN A 123 10.73 1.59 1.96
C GLN A 123 11.09 3.02 1.57
N ASN A 124 11.11 3.95 2.53
CA ASN A 124 11.42 5.35 2.26
C ASN A 124 12.85 5.71 2.68
N ALA A 125 13.57 6.35 1.76
CA ALA A 125 14.91 6.91 1.94
C ALA A 125 15.00 7.81 3.18
N GLU A 126 13.94 8.55 3.41
CA GLU A 126 13.74 9.51 4.48
C GLU A 126 13.52 8.84 5.86
N ASP A 127 13.02 7.61 5.90
CA ASP A 127 12.83 6.81 7.12
C ASP A 127 14.14 6.22 7.60
N MET A 128 14.94 5.70 6.66
CA MET A 128 16.30 5.28 6.96
C MET A 128 17.16 6.47 7.46
N ARG A 129 17.01 7.67 6.87
CA ARG A 129 17.72 8.88 7.35
C ARG A 129 17.37 9.24 8.79
N ARG A 130 16.08 9.26 9.17
CA ARG A 130 15.68 9.57 10.57
C ARG A 130 16.07 8.48 11.56
N ILE A 131 16.00 7.20 11.17
CA ILE A 131 16.49 6.08 12.01
C ILE A 131 18.00 6.22 12.26
N LEU A 132 18.76 6.70 11.27
CA LEU A 132 20.19 6.96 11.40
C LEU A 132 20.49 8.26 12.17
N GLU A 133 19.69 9.32 12.00
CA GLU A 133 19.85 10.60 12.68
C GLU A 133 19.52 10.52 14.19
N ASN A 134 18.47 9.79 14.57
CA ASN A 134 18.09 9.55 15.98
C ASN A 134 19.10 8.67 16.75
N VAL A 135 20.08 8.07 16.06
CA VAL A 135 21.15 7.24 16.63
C VAL A 135 22.47 8.02 16.76
N SER A 136 22.45 9.34 16.53
CA SER A 136 23.60 10.18 16.86
C SER A 136 23.73 10.27 18.38
N ILE A 137 24.83 9.67 18.87
CA ILE A 137 25.29 9.56 20.26
C ILE A 137 24.83 8.25 20.95
N GLY A 138 25.52 7.14 20.66
CA GLY A 138 25.75 6.07 21.64
C GLY A 138 24.86 4.81 21.65
N GLY A 139 24.12 4.48 20.58
CA GLY A 139 23.12 3.40 20.61
C GLY A 139 23.29 2.21 19.66
N THR A 140 24.44 1.52 19.63
CA THR A 140 24.65 0.35 18.73
C THR A 140 23.83 -0.91 19.08
N GLN A 141 23.08 -0.95 20.19
CA GLN A 141 22.40 -2.17 20.65
C GLN A 141 20.96 -2.38 20.14
N LYS A 142 20.30 -1.39 19.51
CA LYS A 142 18.91 -1.54 19.02
C LYS A 142 18.73 -1.52 17.49
N VAL A 143 19.82 -1.50 16.72
CA VAL A 143 19.79 -1.45 15.23
C VAL A 143 19.69 -2.86 14.58
N GLN A 144 19.63 -3.93 15.37
CA GLN A 144 19.77 -5.30 14.84
C GLN A 144 18.67 -5.78 13.86
N PRO A 145 17.37 -5.41 13.97
CA PRO A 145 16.36 -5.98 13.06
C PRO A 145 16.14 -5.20 11.76
N LEU A 146 16.39 -3.88 11.74
CA LEU A 146 15.74 -2.98 10.76
C LEU A 146 16.48 -2.75 9.43
N CYS A 147 17.76 -3.12 9.30
CA CYS A 147 18.53 -2.77 8.10
C CYS A 147 19.00 -3.97 7.25
N CYS A 148 19.16 -5.17 7.82
CA CYS A 148 20.08 -6.15 7.24
C CYS A 148 19.69 -7.64 7.29
N GLY A 149 18.44 -8.02 7.59
CA GLY A 149 18.08 -9.45 7.60
C GLY A 149 18.93 -10.32 8.54
N GLY A 150 19.42 -9.74 9.65
CA GLY A 150 20.02 -10.51 10.75
C GLY A 150 21.53 -10.82 10.71
N GLY A 151 22.38 -10.05 10.02
CA GLY A 151 23.83 -10.33 10.08
C GLY A 151 24.86 -9.26 9.71
N CYS A 152 24.48 -8.00 9.45
CA CYS A 152 25.36 -7.08 8.68
C CYS A 152 25.57 -5.67 9.29
N CYS A 153 25.60 -5.52 10.62
CA CYS A 153 25.64 -4.20 11.27
C CYS A 153 27.04 -3.73 11.75
N ARG A 154 28.14 -4.34 11.29
CA ARG A 154 29.48 -3.78 11.49
C ARG A 154 30.05 -3.38 10.14
N SER A 155 30.01 -2.07 9.84
CA SER A 155 30.78 -1.50 8.73
C SER A 155 32.24 -1.87 8.92
N GLN A 156 32.79 -2.65 7.99
CA GLN A 156 34.21 -2.96 8.01
C GLN A 156 34.92 -1.88 7.19
N PRO A 157 35.85 -1.11 7.79
CA PRO A 157 36.62 -0.16 7.01
C PRO A 157 37.45 -0.91 5.97
N LEU A 158 37.69 -0.28 4.82
CA LEU A 158 38.73 -0.74 3.90
C LEU A 158 40.06 -0.70 4.66
N THR A 159 40.80 -1.80 4.66
CA THR A 159 42.10 -1.89 5.35
C THR A 159 43.04 -0.86 4.74
N ARG A 160 43.55 0.09 5.54
CA ARG A 160 44.57 1.04 5.07
C ARG A 160 45.84 0.25 4.77
N VAL A 161 46.34 0.34 3.55
CA VAL A 161 47.64 -0.22 3.18
C VAL A 161 48.71 0.55 3.97
N SER A 162 49.44 -0.15 4.84
CA SER A 162 50.35 0.43 5.84
C SER A 162 51.71 0.86 5.30
N GLU A 163 52.00 0.68 4.01
CA GLU A 163 53.34 0.89 3.44
C GLU A 163 53.27 1.55 2.05
N PRO A 164 54.29 2.33 1.63
CA PRO A 164 54.33 2.96 0.32
C PRO A 164 54.64 1.87 -0.73
N VAL A 165 53.63 1.13 -1.14
CA VAL A 165 53.73 0.18 -2.25
C VAL A 165 53.80 1.01 -3.53
N SER A 166 54.94 0.96 -4.21
CA SER A 166 55.04 1.41 -5.59
C SER A 166 54.11 0.54 -6.44
N GLY A 167 52.92 1.06 -6.80
CA GLY A 167 51.94 0.34 -7.63
C GLY A 167 50.54 0.18 -7.05
N VAL A 168 50.00 1.16 -6.32
CA VAL A 168 48.58 1.13 -5.90
C VAL A 168 47.69 1.21 -7.14
N ASN A 169 47.03 0.10 -7.49
CA ASN A 169 46.04 0.05 -8.56
C ASN A 169 44.72 0.66 -8.07
N ILE A 170 44.66 1.99 -8.07
CA ILE A 170 43.48 2.75 -7.66
C ILE A 170 42.33 2.44 -8.63
N VAL A 171 41.15 2.14 -8.10
CA VAL A 171 39.95 1.96 -8.91
C VAL A 171 39.62 3.27 -9.60
N THR A 172 39.56 3.26 -10.93
CA THR A 172 39.14 4.42 -11.71
C THR A 172 37.63 4.34 -11.95
N PRO A 173 36.81 5.24 -11.38
CA PRO A 173 35.37 5.21 -11.57
C PRO A 173 34.96 5.55 -13.01
N PRO A 174 33.82 5.04 -13.51
CA PRO A 174 33.30 5.40 -14.83
C PRO A 174 33.03 6.90 -14.99
N GLU A 175 33.49 7.49 -16.09
CA GLU A 175 33.34 8.92 -16.40
C GLU A 175 31.99 9.28 -17.07
N ASN A 176 30.89 8.68 -16.62
CA ASN A 176 29.57 8.93 -17.17
C ASN A 176 28.64 9.65 -16.17
N GLN A 177 27.62 10.35 -16.68
CA GLN A 177 26.70 11.12 -15.84
C GLN A 177 25.91 10.23 -14.89
N ALA A 178 25.50 9.04 -15.35
CA ALA A 178 24.72 8.10 -14.54
C ALA A 178 25.46 7.67 -13.28
N TYR A 179 26.77 7.41 -13.38
CA TYR A 179 27.66 7.08 -12.26
C TYR A 179 27.91 8.27 -11.34
N ARG A 180 28.19 9.46 -11.89
CA ARG A 180 28.38 10.68 -11.08
C ARG A 180 27.18 11.00 -10.20
N ASP A 181 25.97 10.81 -10.73
CA ASP A 181 24.72 11.03 -9.98
C ASP A 181 24.47 10.00 -8.87
N LEU A 182 25.15 8.84 -8.88
CA LEU A 182 25.11 7.89 -7.77
C LEU A 182 25.83 8.43 -6.53
N ASN A 183 26.73 9.41 -6.69
CA ASN A 183 27.50 10.04 -5.62
C ASN A 183 28.20 9.01 -4.71
N LEU A 184 28.78 7.98 -5.32
CA LEU A 184 29.44 6.88 -4.62
C LEU A 184 30.81 7.30 -4.10
N LYS A 185 31.05 7.07 -2.81
CA LYS A 185 32.34 7.31 -2.16
C LYS A 185 33.21 6.07 -2.28
N VAL A 186 34.09 6.05 -3.28
CA VAL A 186 34.99 4.91 -3.59
C VAL A 186 36.47 5.27 -3.45
N ASP A 187 36.80 6.41 -2.84
CA ASP A 187 38.15 7.02 -2.84
C ASP A 187 39.27 6.12 -2.27
N PHE A 188 38.92 5.17 -1.41
CA PHE A 188 39.88 4.24 -0.79
C PHE A 188 39.87 2.84 -1.43
N LEU A 189 39.06 2.63 -2.47
CA LEU A 189 38.93 1.34 -3.12
C LEU A 189 40.06 1.15 -4.15
N THR A 190 40.75 0.03 -4.02
CA THR A 190 41.78 -0.43 -4.96
C THR A 190 41.34 -1.73 -5.63
N LEU A 191 41.92 -2.05 -6.78
CA LEU A 191 41.67 -3.35 -7.44
C LEU A 191 42.09 -4.53 -6.57
N ASP A 192 43.08 -4.31 -5.69
CA ASP A 192 43.63 -5.31 -4.77
C ASP A 192 42.92 -5.31 -3.40
N SER A 193 41.88 -4.49 -3.21
CA SER A 193 41.14 -4.42 -1.95
C SER A 193 40.44 -5.75 -1.64
N GLU A 194 40.74 -6.34 -0.49
CA GLU A 194 40.07 -7.55 -0.02
C GLU A 194 38.64 -7.26 0.43
N LEU A 195 37.67 -7.88 -0.26
CA LEU A 195 36.25 -7.74 0.03
C LEU A 195 35.74 -9.02 0.70
N THR A 196 35.16 -8.88 1.89
CA THR A 196 34.64 -10.00 2.68
C THR A 196 33.11 -9.98 2.72
N ASN A 197 32.51 -11.13 3.00
CA ASN A 197 31.04 -11.29 3.07
C ASN A 197 30.32 -10.72 1.83
N VAL A 198 30.91 -10.93 0.66
CA VAL A 198 30.29 -10.61 -0.62
C VAL A 198 29.06 -11.49 -0.78
N VAL A 199 27.92 -10.89 -1.10
CA VAL A 199 26.67 -11.62 -1.35
C VAL A 199 26.90 -12.63 -2.49
N GLY A 200 26.38 -13.85 -2.33
CA GLY A 200 26.47 -14.89 -3.35
C GLY A 200 25.75 -14.47 -4.64
N LEU A 201 26.20 -15.00 -5.78
CA LEU A 201 25.52 -14.78 -7.06
C LEU A 201 24.05 -15.24 -6.93
N PRO A 202 23.06 -14.39 -7.26
CA PRO A 202 21.66 -14.81 -7.20
C PRO A 202 21.43 -16.03 -8.10
N GLU A 203 20.51 -16.89 -7.68
CA GLU A 203 20.13 -18.05 -8.49
C GLU A 203 19.38 -17.61 -9.75
N LYS A 204 19.74 -18.19 -10.89
CA LYS A 204 19.03 -17.99 -12.15
C LYS A 204 17.72 -18.80 -12.16
N THR A 205 16.63 -18.16 -11.71
CA THR A 205 15.31 -18.80 -11.61
C THR A 205 14.49 -18.70 -12.89
N VAL A 206 14.82 -17.79 -13.80
CA VAL A 206 14.12 -17.57 -15.07
C VAL A 206 14.97 -18.03 -16.23
N SER A 207 14.34 -18.67 -17.22
CA SER A 207 14.99 -19.11 -18.46
C SER A 207 14.08 -18.92 -19.66
N PHE A 208 14.68 -18.64 -20.82
CA PHE A 208 13.97 -18.48 -22.09
C PHE A 208 14.26 -19.63 -23.05
N SER A 209 13.22 -20.09 -23.74
CA SER A 209 13.33 -21.07 -24.82
C SER A 209 12.45 -20.68 -26.01
N SER A 210 12.66 -21.36 -27.13
CA SER A 210 11.79 -21.22 -28.31
C SER A 210 10.37 -21.64 -27.98
N ILE A 211 9.40 -20.95 -28.58
CA ILE A 211 7.98 -21.32 -28.42
C ILE A 211 7.73 -22.75 -28.95
N PRO A 212 6.85 -23.52 -28.30
CA PRO A 212 6.40 -24.79 -28.85
C PRO A 212 5.58 -24.56 -30.12
N ALA A 213 5.58 -25.54 -31.03
CA ALA A 213 4.85 -25.45 -32.31
C ALA A 213 3.35 -25.18 -32.11
N SER A 214 2.76 -25.68 -31.02
CA SER A 214 1.35 -25.45 -30.65
C SER A 214 1.02 -24.01 -30.28
N ALA A 215 2.01 -23.16 -30.00
CA ALA A 215 1.83 -21.79 -29.52
C ALA A 215 2.11 -20.71 -30.57
N VAL A 216 2.47 -21.10 -31.80
CA VAL A 216 2.83 -20.15 -32.87
C VAL A 216 1.67 -19.19 -33.17
N ASP A 217 0.45 -19.71 -33.27
CA ASP A 217 -0.76 -18.96 -33.58
C ASP A 217 -1.43 -18.33 -32.35
N MET A 218 -0.87 -18.54 -31.15
CA MET A 218 -1.45 -18.02 -29.91
C MET A 218 -1.45 -16.48 -29.91
N LYS A 219 -2.62 -15.85 -29.86
CA LYS A 219 -2.72 -14.39 -29.79
C LYS A 219 -2.45 -13.91 -28.37
N LEU A 220 -1.56 -12.94 -28.22
CA LEU A 220 -1.35 -12.23 -26.96
C LEU A 220 -2.50 -11.24 -26.71
N GLY A 221 -2.66 -10.82 -25.46
CA GLY A 221 -3.67 -9.86 -25.06
C GLY A 221 -3.44 -8.44 -25.65
N PRO A 222 -4.36 -7.51 -25.41
CA PRO A 222 -4.19 -6.14 -25.86
C PRO A 222 -3.03 -5.45 -25.11
N ALA A 223 -2.30 -4.57 -25.80
CA ALA A 223 -1.05 -3.98 -25.29
C ALA A 223 -1.21 -3.08 -24.04
N ASP A 224 -2.43 -2.60 -23.78
CA ASP A 224 -2.79 -1.76 -22.64
C ASP A 224 -3.38 -2.56 -21.45
N HIS A 225 -3.35 -3.90 -21.53
CA HIS A 225 -3.77 -4.81 -20.47
C HIS A 225 -2.62 -5.76 -20.11
N PRO A 226 -2.44 -6.07 -18.82
CA PRO A 226 -1.43 -7.03 -18.42
C PRO A 226 -1.74 -8.43 -18.97
N PRO A 227 -0.72 -9.28 -19.19
CA PRO A 227 -0.93 -10.67 -19.59
C PRO A 227 -1.80 -11.45 -18.59
N PRO A 228 -2.53 -12.50 -19.02
CA PRO A 228 -3.47 -13.22 -18.18
C PRO A 228 -2.90 -13.87 -16.93
N PHE A 229 -1.57 -14.03 -16.83
CA PHE A 229 -0.88 -14.57 -15.66
C PHE A 229 -0.54 -13.50 -14.61
N VAL A 230 -0.70 -12.21 -14.94
CA VAL A 230 -0.50 -11.09 -14.01
C VAL A 230 -1.86 -10.72 -13.41
N GLN A 231 -2.33 -11.54 -12.46
CA GLN A 231 -3.66 -11.42 -11.84
C GLN A 231 -3.58 -11.16 -10.33
N PRO A 232 -4.51 -10.38 -9.75
CA PRO A 232 -4.72 -10.24 -8.30
C PRO A 232 -4.93 -11.56 -7.57
N HIS A 233 -4.87 -11.51 -6.24
CA HIS A 233 -5.25 -12.66 -5.42
C HIS A 233 -6.66 -13.10 -5.81
N PRO A 234 -6.94 -14.41 -5.98
CA PRO A 234 -8.29 -14.90 -6.24
C PRO A 234 -9.29 -14.41 -5.18
N PRO A 235 -10.58 -14.21 -5.52
CA PRO A 235 -11.27 -14.49 -6.78
C PRO A 235 -11.19 -13.36 -7.83
N TYR A 236 -10.37 -12.34 -7.60
CA TYR A 236 -10.34 -11.13 -8.43
C TYR A 236 -9.57 -11.39 -9.74
N ASN A 237 -9.95 -10.68 -10.80
CA ASN A 237 -9.21 -10.61 -12.06
C ASN A 237 -8.96 -9.14 -12.42
N VAL A 238 -7.89 -8.87 -13.17
CA VAL A 238 -7.69 -7.55 -13.75
C VAL A 238 -8.78 -7.31 -14.80
N TYR A 239 -9.57 -6.28 -14.57
CA TYR A 239 -10.57 -5.76 -15.48
C TYR A 239 -10.00 -4.60 -16.29
N ARG A 240 -10.25 -4.60 -17.59
CA ARG A 240 -9.83 -3.54 -18.52
C ARG A 240 -10.89 -2.44 -18.54
N ALA A 241 -10.90 -1.58 -17.53
CA ALA A 241 -11.97 -0.60 -17.32
C ALA A 241 -11.86 0.59 -18.30
N PRO A 242 -12.90 0.95 -19.06
CA PRO A 242 -12.88 2.15 -19.89
C PRO A 242 -12.68 3.42 -19.06
N LEU A 243 -11.80 4.31 -19.51
CA LEU A 243 -11.64 5.63 -18.91
C LEU A 243 -12.70 6.57 -19.49
N TYR A 244 -13.66 6.99 -18.67
CA TYR A 244 -14.78 7.81 -19.11
C TYR A 244 -14.40 9.29 -19.23
N HIS A 245 -13.73 9.82 -18.21
CA HIS A 245 -13.31 11.22 -18.17
C HIS A 245 -12.14 11.41 -17.20
N ALA A 246 -11.34 12.46 -17.42
CA ALA A 246 -10.26 12.83 -16.53
C ALA A 246 -10.01 14.35 -16.58
N ARG A 247 -9.77 14.97 -15.42
CA ARG A 247 -9.49 16.41 -15.31
C ARG A 247 -8.38 16.70 -14.32
N GLU A 248 -7.67 17.79 -14.50
CA GLU A 248 -6.72 18.29 -13.51
C GLU A 248 -7.48 19.04 -12.40
N LEU A 249 -7.24 18.66 -11.14
CA LEU A 249 -7.83 19.30 -9.96
C LEU A 249 -7.00 20.51 -9.50
N THR A 250 -5.71 20.48 -9.77
CA THR A 250 -4.76 21.53 -9.39
C THR A 250 -4.64 22.58 -10.48
N LYS A 251 -4.34 23.83 -10.10
CA LYS A 251 -4.13 24.91 -11.07
C LYS A 251 -2.67 24.96 -11.55
N PRO A 252 -2.40 25.56 -12.73
CA PRO A 252 -1.03 25.82 -13.17
C PRO A 252 -0.22 26.56 -12.10
N GLY A 253 0.99 26.07 -11.81
CA GLY A 253 1.85 26.60 -10.74
C GLY A 253 1.75 25.84 -9.41
N ALA A 254 0.80 24.93 -9.26
CA ALA A 254 0.78 23.95 -8.17
C ALA A 254 2.09 23.13 -8.13
N GLU A 255 2.62 22.90 -6.93
CA GLU A 255 3.85 22.10 -6.77
C GLU A 255 3.63 20.63 -7.14
N LYS A 256 2.43 20.10 -6.86
CA LYS A 256 2.06 18.73 -7.23
C LYS A 256 0.82 18.75 -8.09
N ARG A 257 0.93 18.15 -9.28
CA ARG A 257 -0.20 17.95 -10.20
C ARG A 257 -1.09 16.85 -9.64
N THR A 258 -2.39 17.11 -9.55
CA THR A 258 -3.38 16.12 -9.09
C THR A 258 -4.50 16.01 -10.11
N TYR A 259 -4.80 14.78 -10.53
CA TYR A 259 -5.83 14.49 -11.52
C TYR A 259 -6.98 13.71 -10.88
N HIS A 260 -8.18 13.97 -11.37
CA HIS A 260 -9.39 13.22 -11.07
C HIS A 260 -9.74 12.35 -12.28
N PHE A 261 -10.22 11.14 -12.01
CA PHE A 261 -10.58 10.15 -13.03
C PHE A 261 -11.97 9.59 -12.76
N ASP A 262 -12.79 9.55 -13.81
CA ASP A 262 -14.05 8.83 -13.87
C ASP A 262 -13.83 7.53 -14.66
N ILE A 263 -13.96 6.39 -13.99
CA ILE A 263 -13.70 5.08 -14.59
C ILE A 263 -15.02 4.32 -14.71
N ASP A 264 -15.30 3.81 -15.91
CA ASP A 264 -16.52 3.06 -16.19
C ASP A 264 -16.40 1.61 -15.71
N VAL A 265 -17.28 1.24 -14.78
CA VAL A 265 -17.39 -0.10 -14.19
C VAL A 265 -18.78 -0.70 -14.42
N THR A 266 -19.51 -0.23 -15.44
CA THR A 266 -20.85 -0.72 -15.79
C THR A 266 -20.83 -2.24 -16.04
N ASP A 267 -19.86 -2.71 -16.82
CA ASP A 267 -19.66 -4.12 -17.17
C ASP A 267 -18.61 -4.82 -16.29
N TYR A 268 -18.31 -4.27 -15.11
CA TYR A 268 -17.39 -4.91 -14.17
C TYR A 268 -18.01 -6.24 -13.69
N PRO A 269 -17.27 -7.37 -13.74
CA PRO A 269 -17.84 -8.68 -13.46
C PRO A 269 -18.32 -8.79 -12.01
N ALA A 270 -19.45 -9.46 -11.81
CA ALA A 270 -19.92 -9.80 -10.48
C ALA A 270 -18.94 -10.77 -9.82
N GLU A 271 -18.43 -10.38 -8.65
CA GLU A 271 -17.50 -11.20 -7.88
C GLU A 271 -18.24 -12.04 -6.84
N SER A 272 -17.64 -13.16 -6.45
CA SER A 272 -18.19 -14.05 -5.42
C SER A 272 -18.46 -13.28 -4.12
N GLY A 273 -19.70 -13.34 -3.62
CA GLY A 273 -20.08 -12.74 -2.32
C GLY A 273 -20.94 -11.47 -2.36
N MET A 274 -21.54 -11.09 -3.50
CA MET A 274 -22.39 -9.87 -3.61
C MET A 274 -21.69 -8.58 -3.14
N VAL A 275 -20.36 -8.52 -3.25
CA VAL A 275 -19.60 -7.37 -2.78
C VAL A 275 -19.40 -6.39 -3.92
N ASP A 276 -19.84 -5.15 -3.70
CA ASP A 276 -19.76 -4.06 -4.69
C ASP A 276 -18.75 -2.97 -4.28
N PHE A 277 -18.52 -1.98 -5.15
CA PHE A 277 -17.81 -0.75 -4.82
C PHE A 277 -18.59 0.04 -3.77
N VAL A 278 -17.92 0.45 -2.69
CA VAL A 278 -18.52 1.18 -1.57
C VAL A 278 -17.73 2.43 -1.21
N VAL A 279 -18.36 3.37 -0.51
CA VAL A 279 -17.68 4.52 0.09
C VAL A 279 -16.53 4.05 0.98
N GLY A 280 -15.38 4.70 0.86
CA GLY A 280 -14.16 4.25 1.54
C GLY A 280 -13.51 3.01 0.90
N GLY A 281 -14.04 2.47 -0.18
CA GLY A 281 -13.38 1.42 -0.98
C GLY A 281 -12.14 1.93 -1.70
N ALA A 282 -11.45 1.02 -2.38
CA ALA A 282 -10.29 1.33 -3.21
C ALA A 282 -10.28 0.45 -4.48
N ILE A 283 -9.53 0.88 -5.48
CA ILE A 283 -9.18 0.09 -6.66
C ILE A 283 -7.69 -0.20 -6.66
N GLY A 284 -7.30 -1.39 -7.10
CA GLY A 284 -5.91 -1.70 -7.45
C GLY A 284 -5.70 -1.52 -8.94
N VAL A 285 -4.78 -0.66 -9.36
CA VAL A 285 -4.40 -0.45 -10.76
C VAL A 285 -3.09 -1.19 -11.02
N CYS A 286 -3.03 -1.97 -12.10
CA CYS A 286 -1.79 -2.62 -12.55
C CYS A 286 -1.10 -1.70 -13.56
N PRO A 287 -0.13 -0.85 -13.17
CA PRO A 287 0.45 0.09 -14.12
C PRO A 287 1.45 -0.60 -15.05
N ARG A 288 1.58 -0.06 -16.26
CA ARG A 288 2.58 -0.46 -17.24
C ARG A 288 3.82 0.42 -17.11
N ASN A 289 5.02 -0.16 -17.13
CA ASN A 289 6.23 0.65 -17.29
C ASN A 289 6.22 1.42 -18.62
N LYS A 290 6.96 2.53 -18.66
CA LYS A 290 7.16 3.35 -19.86
C LYS A 290 7.91 2.53 -20.92
N ASP A 291 7.43 2.56 -22.17
CA ASP A 291 8.11 1.86 -23.26
C ASP A 291 9.53 2.38 -23.45
N GLU A 292 9.72 3.69 -23.25
CA GLU A 292 11.01 4.35 -23.36
C GLU A 292 12.04 3.78 -22.35
N GLU A 293 11.60 3.44 -21.13
CA GLU A 293 12.46 2.85 -20.10
C GLU A 293 12.77 1.37 -20.38
N ALA A 294 11.78 0.60 -20.86
CA ALA A 294 12.02 -0.79 -21.27
C ALA A 294 12.96 -0.86 -22.49
N ASP A 295 12.77 0.03 -23.47
CA ASP A 295 13.63 0.10 -24.65
C ASP A 295 15.06 0.54 -24.31
N ASP A 296 15.24 1.44 -23.34
CA ASP A 296 16.56 1.83 -22.84
C ASP A 296 17.30 0.65 -22.20
N ILE A 297 16.63 -0.13 -21.35
CA ILE A 297 17.20 -1.37 -20.78
C ILE A 297 17.57 -2.37 -21.90
N PHE A 298 16.69 -2.57 -22.89
CA PHE A 298 17.01 -3.46 -24.01
C PHE A 298 18.21 -2.97 -24.84
N ASN A 299 18.37 -1.65 -25.00
CA ASN A 299 19.52 -1.09 -25.69
C ASN A 299 20.81 -1.36 -24.89
N GLN A 300 20.79 -1.13 -23.57
CA GLN A 300 21.95 -1.35 -22.70
C GLN A 300 22.37 -2.83 -22.65
N LEU A 301 21.41 -3.76 -22.68
CA LEU A 301 21.69 -5.21 -22.72
C LEU A 301 21.98 -5.74 -24.14
N GLY A 302 22.09 -4.87 -25.14
CA GLY A 302 22.39 -5.27 -26.53
C GLY A 302 21.29 -6.11 -27.21
N ILE A 303 20.04 -6.06 -26.75
CA ILE A 303 18.92 -6.87 -27.26
C ILE A 303 18.35 -6.23 -28.55
N PRO A 304 18.46 -6.88 -29.72
CA PRO A 304 17.99 -6.30 -30.98
C PRO A 304 16.49 -6.05 -31.00
N LYS A 305 16.05 -4.95 -31.63
CA LYS A 305 14.62 -4.59 -31.76
C LYS A 305 13.77 -5.72 -32.34
N ALA A 306 14.32 -6.47 -33.29
CA ALA A 306 13.63 -7.57 -33.98
C ALA A 306 13.23 -8.75 -33.05
N ILE A 307 13.77 -8.85 -31.83
CA ILE A 307 13.47 -9.96 -30.91
C ILE A 307 12.77 -9.53 -29.61
N ARG A 308 12.57 -8.23 -29.39
CA ARG A 308 11.94 -7.69 -28.15
C ARG A 308 10.49 -8.12 -28.01
N ASP A 309 9.77 -8.08 -29.14
CA ASP A 309 8.34 -8.39 -29.23
C ASP A 309 8.06 -9.79 -29.80
N LYS A 310 9.10 -10.60 -30.04
CA LYS A 310 8.93 -12.00 -30.44
C LYS A 310 8.48 -12.84 -29.25
N LYS A 311 7.50 -13.72 -29.49
CA LYS A 311 7.03 -14.69 -28.50
C LYS A 311 8.18 -15.61 -28.08
N ILE A 312 8.26 -15.86 -26.79
CA ILE A 312 9.20 -16.79 -26.16
C ILE A 312 8.44 -17.66 -25.16
N SER A 313 8.96 -18.87 -24.93
CA SER A 313 8.56 -19.65 -23.75
C SER A 313 9.45 -19.23 -22.59
N VAL A 314 8.82 -18.91 -21.46
CA VAL A 314 9.47 -18.51 -20.21
C VAL A 314 9.21 -19.60 -19.20
N ARG A 315 10.28 -20.15 -18.61
CA ARG A 315 10.19 -21.14 -17.54
C ARG A 315 10.80 -20.58 -16.27
N THR A 316 10.07 -20.72 -15.16
CA THR A 316 10.56 -20.41 -13.81
C THR A 316 10.79 -21.68 -13.01
N THR A 317 11.86 -21.71 -12.22
CA THR A 317 12.22 -22.89 -11.40
C THR A 317 11.51 -22.92 -10.05
N LYS A 318 11.14 -21.75 -9.52
CA LYS A 318 10.45 -21.55 -8.24
C LYS A 318 9.89 -20.13 -8.17
N GLY A 319 9.17 -19.83 -7.10
CA GLY A 319 8.64 -18.52 -6.79
C GLY A 319 7.25 -18.28 -7.37
N ARG A 320 6.72 -17.10 -7.05
CA ARG A 320 5.45 -16.60 -7.62
C ARG A 320 5.65 -15.88 -8.95
N TRP A 321 6.84 -15.35 -9.21
CA TRP A 321 7.15 -14.62 -10.44
C TRP A 321 6.91 -15.48 -11.70
N PRO A 322 6.40 -14.92 -12.82
CA PRO A 322 6.06 -13.51 -13.09
C PRO A 322 4.66 -13.10 -12.64
N THR A 323 3.95 -13.97 -11.91
CA THR A 323 2.65 -13.65 -11.33
C THR A 323 2.85 -12.84 -10.05
N ILE A 324 1.92 -11.92 -9.76
CA ILE A 324 2.02 -11.09 -8.56
C ILE A 324 1.48 -11.87 -7.34
N TRP A 325 0.48 -12.73 -7.53
CA TRP A 325 -0.16 -13.54 -6.49
C TRP A 325 -0.32 -15.01 -6.90
N GLY A 326 -0.53 -15.90 -5.92
CA GLY A 326 -0.74 -17.33 -6.10
C GLY A 326 0.34 -18.21 -5.45
N ASP A 327 0.28 -19.52 -5.70
CA ASP A 327 1.20 -20.48 -5.09
C ASP A 327 2.65 -20.26 -5.52
N ASP A 328 3.57 -20.54 -4.62
CA ASP A 328 4.99 -20.67 -4.94
C ASP A 328 5.21 -21.99 -5.70
N LYS A 329 5.36 -21.91 -7.02
CA LYS A 329 5.55 -23.08 -7.88
C LYS A 329 6.26 -22.73 -9.19
N PRO A 330 6.97 -23.68 -9.81
CA PRO A 330 7.50 -23.53 -11.17
C PRO A 330 6.37 -23.23 -12.17
N ARG A 331 6.67 -22.40 -13.18
CA ARG A 331 5.69 -21.98 -14.20
C ARG A 331 6.31 -22.04 -15.59
N GLU A 332 5.48 -22.32 -16.59
CA GLU A 332 5.83 -22.23 -18.00
C GLU A 332 4.76 -21.39 -18.71
N LEU A 333 5.20 -20.30 -19.35
CA LEU A 333 4.33 -19.27 -19.90
C LEU A 333 4.83 -18.83 -21.26
N ILE A 334 3.93 -18.38 -22.13
CA ILE A 334 4.28 -17.81 -23.43
C ILE A 334 4.01 -16.31 -23.37
N THR A 335 5.03 -15.50 -23.64
CA THR A 335 4.98 -14.03 -23.54
C THR A 335 6.11 -13.42 -24.39
N THR A 336 6.34 -12.12 -24.30
CA THR A 336 7.45 -11.42 -24.96
C THR A 336 8.41 -10.82 -23.93
N ARG A 337 9.65 -10.52 -24.34
CA ARG A 337 10.59 -9.81 -23.47
C ARG A 337 10.04 -8.45 -23.05
N ARG A 338 9.34 -7.76 -23.96
CA ARG A 338 8.70 -6.47 -23.68
C ARG A 338 7.63 -6.59 -22.60
N GLU A 339 6.75 -7.59 -22.67
CA GLU A 339 5.73 -7.80 -21.65
C GLU A 339 6.33 -8.05 -20.26
N LEU A 340 7.44 -8.79 -20.17
CA LEU A 340 8.14 -9.03 -18.91
C LEU A 340 8.65 -7.74 -18.26
N LEU A 341 9.29 -6.85 -19.02
CA LEU A 341 9.73 -5.55 -18.48
C LEU A 341 8.58 -4.57 -18.27
N ASN A 342 7.53 -4.63 -19.08
CA ASN A 342 6.42 -3.68 -19.00
C ASN A 342 5.45 -3.99 -17.86
N TRP A 343 5.24 -5.26 -17.52
CA TRP A 343 4.18 -5.69 -16.60
C TRP A 343 4.66 -6.51 -15.41
N CYS A 344 5.84 -7.14 -15.48
CA CYS A 344 6.25 -8.13 -14.48
C CYS A 344 7.42 -7.68 -13.59
N ALA A 345 8.35 -6.87 -14.12
CA ALA A 345 9.54 -6.43 -13.39
C ALA A 345 9.45 -4.96 -12.97
N ASP A 346 9.79 -4.67 -11.72
CA ASP A 346 9.98 -3.31 -11.26
C ASP A 346 11.39 -2.83 -11.58
N ILE A 347 11.47 -1.79 -12.40
CA ILE A 347 12.72 -1.25 -12.93
C ILE A 347 13.08 0.13 -12.35
N GLN A 348 12.23 0.73 -11.50
CA GLN A 348 12.39 2.13 -11.08
C GLN A 348 11.76 2.54 -9.74
N SER A 349 10.96 1.69 -9.10
CA SER A 349 10.22 2.04 -7.87
C SER A 349 10.95 1.66 -6.60
N TYR A 350 11.82 0.65 -6.65
CA TYR A 350 12.56 0.14 -5.50
C TYR A 350 14.03 0.50 -5.58
N ALA A 351 14.64 0.76 -4.43
CA ALA A 351 16.08 0.90 -4.35
C ALA A 351 16.78 -0.43 -4.70
N PRO A 352 17.94 -0.38 -5.38
CA PRO A 352 18.70 -1.58 -5.74
C PRO A 352 19.02 -2.50 -4.55
N THR A 353 19.13 -3.79 -4.82
CA THR A 353 19.51 -4.83 -3.85
C THR A 353 20.97 -5.21 -4.02
N LYS A 354 21.61 -5.75 -2.96
CA LYS A 354 22.97 -6.29 -3.09
C LYS A 354 23.06 -7.43 -4.10
N ALA A 355 21.99 -8.24 -4.23
CA ALA A 355 21.91 -9.29 -5.23
C ALA A 355 21.98 -8.74 -6.66
N LEU A 356 21.34 -7.60 -6.92
CA LEU A 356 21.44 -6.92 -8.22
C LEU A 356 22.87 -6.44 -8.49
N PHE A 357 23.54 -5.79 -7.53
CA PHE A 357 24.94 -5.38 -7.69
C PHE A 357 25.88 -6.56 -7.93
N ARG A 358 25.70 -7.65 -7.16
CA ARG A 358 26.46 -8.89 -7.34
C ARG A 358 26.26 -9.49 -8.73
N LEU A 359 25.03 -9.48 -9.24
CA LEU A 359 24.72 -9.95 -10.58
C LEU A 359 25.42 -9.10 -11.64
N LEU A 360 25.33 -7.77 -11.53
CA LEU A 360 26.00 -6.86 -12.46
C LEU A 360 27.52 -7.07 -12.45
N ALA A 361 28.13 -7.32 -11.28
CA ALA A 361 29.56 -7.60 -11.16
C ALA A 361 29.99 -8.89 -11.88
N GLU A 362 29.13 -9.91 -11.91
CA GLU A 362 29.41 -11.19 -12.58
C GLU A 362 29.61 -11.01 -14.08
N TYR A 363 28.75 -10.21 -14.69
CA TYR A 363 28.72 -9.95 -16.12
C TYR A 363 29.42 -8.65 -16.50
N ASN A 364 30.28 -8.11 -15.63
CA ASN A 364 31.08 -6.93 -15.91
C ASN A 364 32.47 -7.33 -16.42
N SER A 365 32.85 -6.78 -17.57
CA SER A 365 34.14 -7.03 -18.21
C SER A 365 35.24 -6.05 -17.79
N ASP A 366 34.90 -4.86 -17.29
CA ASP A 366 35.85 -3.86 -16.81
C ASP A 366 36.23 -4.15 -15.34
N PRO A 367 37.53 -4.32 -15.02
CA PRO A 367 37.97 -4.63 -13.66
C PRO A 367 37.61 -3.56 -12.63
N ASN A 368 37.63 -2.27 -12.99
CA ASN A 368 37.30 -1.18 -12.08
C ASN A 368 35.82 -1.16 -11.75
N GLU A 369 34.96 -1.21 -12.77
CA GLU A 369 33.52 -1.30 -12.59
C GLU A 369 33.13 -2.53 -11.77
N LYS A 370 33.72 -3.69 -12.11
CA LYS A 370 33.51 -4.94 -11.38
C LYS A 370 33.87 -4.80 -9.91
N GLN A 371 35.02 -4.19 -9.61
CA GLN A 371 35.46 -4.01 -8.22
C GLN A 371 34.51 -3.10 -7.43
N ILE A 372 33.98 -2.04 -8.05
CA ILE A 372 32.97 -1.16 -7.42
C ILE A 372 31.68 -1.94 -7.14
N LEU A 373 31.19 -2.72 -8.11
CA LEU A 373 29.98 -3.52 -7.95
C LEU A 373 30.16 -4.61 -6.86
N MET A 374 31.32 -5.25 -6.83
CA MET A 374 31.69 -6.21 -5.77
C MET A 374 31.72 -5.53 -4.41
N PHE A 375 32.30 -4.33 -4.30
CA PHE A 375 32.32 -3.53 -3.07
C PHE A 375 30.90 -3.22 -2.57
N LEU A 376 30.00 -2.77 -3.44
CA LEU A 376 28.59 -2.51 -3.08
C LEU A 376 27.84 -3.75 -2.59
N SER A 377 28.31 -4.93 -2.99
CA SER A 377 27.77 -6.22 -2.54
C SER A 377 28.51 -6.85 -1.35
N SER A 378 29.54 -6.20 -0.79
CA SER A 378 30.36 -6.70 0.32
C SER A 378 29.99 -6.10 1.69
N ALA A 379 30.70 -6.50 2.76
CA ALA A 379 30.61 -5.86 4.06
C ALA A 379 31.28 -4.46 4.08
N GLN A 380 32.36 -4.26 3.33
CA GLN A 380 33.10 -3.00 3.26
C GLN A 380 32.28 -1.91 2.59
N GLY A 381 31.47 -2.24 1.57
CA GLY A 381 30.59 -1.28 0.90
C GLY A 381 29.25 -1.05 1.57
N GLN A 382 29.02 -1.56 2.80
CA GLN A 382 27.74 -1.42 3.50
C GLN A 382 27.31 0.05 3.66
N GLY A 383 28.25 0.95 3.97
CA GLY A 383 27.94 2.39 4.09
C GLY A 383 27.46 2.99 2.77
N ALA A 384 28.23 2.79 1.69
CA ALA A 384 27.87 3.26 0.35
C ALA A 384 26.54 2.66 -0.14
N PHE A 385 26.28 1.38 0.15
CA PHE A 385 25.01 0.72 -0.16
C PHE A 385 23.82 1.34 0.60
N CYS A 386 23.98 1.65 1.89
CA CYS A 386 22.95 2.35 2.66
C CYS A 386 22.69 3.76 2.11
N ASP A 387 23.75 4.50 1.77
CA ASP A 387 23.64 5.85 1.19
C ASP A 387 22.84 5.82 -0.12
N LEU A 388 23.10 4.86 -1.01
CA LEU A 388 22.33 4.69 -2.25
C LEU A 388 20.84 4.41 -2.00
N ARG A 389 20.51 3.64 -0.95
CA ARG A 389 19.12 3.30 -0.60
C ARG A 389 18.38 4.45 0.09
N THR A 390 19.12 5.27 0.82
CA THR A 390 18.59 6.48 1.47
C THR A 390 18.56 7.70 0.54
N GLY A 391 19.03 7.57 -0.70
CA GLY A 391 19.08 8.62 -1.72
C GLY A 391 17.84 8.71 -2.62
N SER A 392 17.97 9.45 -3.72
CA SER A 392 17.02 9.42 -4.84
C SER A 392 16.97 8.00 -5.43
N HIS A 393 15.77 7.41 -5.60
CA HIS A 393 15.72 6.01 -6.02
C HIS A 393 16.42 5.81 -7.36
N VAL A 394 17.47 4.99 -7.34
CA VAL A 394 18.28 4.59 -8.48
C VAL A 394 17.51 3.61 -9.32
N THR A 395 17.42 3.86 -10.63
CA THR A 395 16.70 2.97 -11.56
C THR A 395 17.63 1.89 -12.11
N VAL A 396 17.06 0.80 -12.62
CA VAL A 396 17.83 -0.26 -13.31
C VAL A 396 18.52 0.33 -14.55
N SER A 397 17.83 1.21 -15.28
CA SER A 397 18.42 1.97 -16.39
C SER A 397 19.66 2.76 -15.95
N GLN A 398 19.58 3.51 -14.84
CA GLN A 398 20.72 4.26 -14.31
C GLN A 398 21.91 3.35 -14.00
N LEU A 399 21.68 2.19 -13.38
CA LEU A 399 22.75 1.25 -13.05
C LEU A 399 23.45 0.71 -14.30
N LEU A 400 22.69 0.34 -15.33
CA LEU A 400 23.28 -0.16 -16.58
C LEU A 400 24.07 0.92 -17.32
N HIS A 401 23.62 2.18 -17.29
CA HIS A 401 24.38 3.31 -17.84
C HIS A 401 25.60 3.68 -16.97
N ALA A 402 25.49 3.53 -15.64
CA ALA A 402 26.59 3.79 -14.71
C ALA A 402 27.73 2.78 -14.87
N PHE A 403 27.39 1.52 -15.17
CA PHE A 403 28.31 0.41 -15.36
C PHE A 403 28.14 -0.22 -16.75
N PRO A 404 28.54 0.49 -17.83
CA PRO A 404 28.25 0.10 -19.21
C PRO A 404 28.89 -1.23 -19.64
N SER A 405 29.97 -1.63 -18.96
CA SER A 405 30.68 -2.90 -19.23
C SER A 405 29.95 -4.12 -18.65
N SER A 406 28.88 -3.91 -17.87
CA SER A 406 28.01 -4.95 -17.32
C SER A 406 26.93 -5.38 -18.32
N GLN A 407 26.96 -6.64 -18.74
CA GLN A 407 26.05 -7.19 -19.77
C GLN A 407 25.34 -8.47 -19.28
N PRO A 408 24.50 -8.39 -18.22
CA PRO A 408 23.79 -9.56 -17.71
C PRO A 408 22.75 -10.08 -18.73
N PRO A 409 22.61 -11.41 -18.91
CA PRO A 409 21.50 -11.97 -19.65
C PRO A 409 20.15 -11.54 -19.05
N LEU A 410 19.19 -11.13 -19.89
CA LEU A 410 17.91 -10.61 -19.43
C LEU A 410 17.14 -11.57 -18.51
N ASP A 411 17.20 -12.87 -18.77
CA ASP A 411 16.54 -13.87 -17.91
C ASP A 411 17.16 -13.93 -16.50
N HIS A 412 18.49 -13.83 -16.41
CA HIS A 412 19.17 -13.76 -15.12
C HIS A 412 18.90 -12.42 -14.41
N LEU A 413 18.85 -11.31 -15.16
CA LEU A 413 18.46 -10.00 -14.61
C LEU A 413 17.06 -10.04 -14.02
N LEU A 414 16.07 -10.58 -14.73
CA LEU A 414 14.70 -10.74 -14.25
C LEU A 414 14.60 -11.61 -12.99
N SER A 415 15.53 -12.55 -12.79
CA SER A 415 15.59 -13.39 -11.59
C SER A 415 15.98 -12.59 -10.33
N ALA A 416 16.65 -11.44 -10.50
CA ALA A 416 17.12 -10.57 -9.40
C ALA A 416 16.27 -9.31 -9.18
N LEU A 417 15.38 -8.98 -10.12
CA LEU A 417 14.48 -7.82 -10.03
C LEU A 417 13.23 -8.12 -9.19
N ASN A 418 12.70 -7.09 -8.54
CA ASN A 418 11.43 -7.19 -7.83
C ASN A 418 10.26 -7.26 -8.81
N THR A 419 9.15 -7.87 -8.38
CA THR A 419 7.89 -7.87 -9.14
C THR A 419 7.28 -6.47 -9.20
N LEU A 420 6.72 -6.10 -10.35
CA LEU A 420 5.97 -4.86 -10.49
C LEU A 420 4.60 -4.97 -9.78
N MET A 421 4.46 -4.27 -8.64
CA MET A 421 3.24 -4.34 -7.83
C MET A 421 2.11 -3.41 -8.33
N PRO A 422 0.83 -3.79 -8.21
CA PRO A 422 -0.28 -2.86 -8.43
C PRO A 422 -0.31 -1.72 -7.41
N ARG A 423 -0.89 -0.57 -7.81
CA ARG A 423 -0.99 0.63 -6.98
C ARG A 423 -2.45 0.86 -6.61
N PHE A 424 -2.70 1.09 -5.32
CA PHE A 424 -4.05 1.25 -4.80
C PHE A 424 -4.46 2.73 -4.72
N TYR A 425 -5.71 3.00 -5.08
CA TYR A 425 -6.29 4.34 -5.06
C TYR A 425 -7.66 4.29 -4.39
N SER A 426 -7.89 5.16 -3.40
CA SER A 426 -9.18 5.25 -2.70
C SER A 426 -10.25 5.88 -3.58
N LEU A 427 -11.46 5.35 -3.49
CA LEU A 427 -12.62 5.92 -4.16
C LEU A 427 -12.96 7.28 -3.54
N SER A 428 -13.20 8.28 -4.39
CA SER A 428 -13.45 9.68 -4.01
C SER A 428 -14.90 10.12 -4.15
N GLN A 429 -15.79 9.14 -4.29
CA GLN A 429 -17.22 9.30 -4.53
C GLN A 429 -17.96 8.17 -3.85
N ASP A 430 -19.25 8.36 -3.61
CA ASP A 430 -20.18 7.27 -3.31
C ASP A 430 -20.65 6.57 -4.61
N PRO A 431 -20.20 5.33 -4.89
CA PRO A 431 -20.49 4.65 -6.14
C PRO A 431 -21.97 4.37 -6.38
N LEU A 432 -22.78 4.32 -5.31
CA LEU A 432 -24.23 4.11 -5.45
C LEU A 432 -24.95 5.34 -6.03
N LEU A 433 -24.33 6.52 -5.97
CA LEU A 433 -24.94 7.78 -6.44
C LEU A 433 -24.66 8.05 -7.91
N SER A 434 -23.54 7.55 -8.41
CA SER A 434 -23.07 7.80 -9.77
C SER A 434 -23.79 6.95 -10.83
N CYS A 435 -24.77 6.14 -10.44
CA CYS A 435 -25.74 5.52 -11.34
C CYS A 435 -26.59 6.60 -12.01
N THR A 436 -26.16 7.04 -13.20
CA THR A 436 -26.89 8.06 -13.96
C THR A 436 -28.26 7.53 -14.37
N LYS A 437 -29.33 8.23 -13.98
CA LYS A 437 -30.70 7.93 -14.43
C LYS A 437 -30.86 8.40 -15.88
N GLY A 438 -30.44 7.56 -16.82
CA GLY A 438 -30.60 7.75 -18.27
C GLY A 438 -31.06 6.47 -18.97
N ALA A 439 -31.19 6.50 -20.30
CA ALA A 439 -31.64 5.34 -21.09
C ALA A 439 -30.72 4.10 -20.98
N GLN A 440 -29.45 4.29 -20.60
CA GLN A 440 -28.56 3.23 -20.13
C GLN A 440 -27.91 3.67 -18.81
N PRO A 441 -28.21 3.00 -17.68
CA PRO A 441 -27.58 3.31 -16.41
C PRO A 441 -26.09 2.96 -16.47
N ARG A 442 -25.23 3.97 -16.33
CA ARG A 442 -23.77 3.77 -16.23
C ARG A 442 -23.32 3.84 -14.79
N ARG A 443 -22.34 3.02 -14.44
CA ARG A 443 -21.73 2.96 -13.11
C ARG A 443 -20.31 3.50 -13.21
N LEU A 444 -20.06 4.64 -12.59
CA LEU A 444 -18.74 5.28 -12.56
C LEU A 444 -18.14 5.18 -11.16
N VAL A 445 -16.84 4.91 -11.10
CA VAL A 445 -16.04 5.05 -9.89
C VAL A 445 -15.02 6.17 -10.10
N GLU A 446 -14.86 6.99 -9.06
CA GLU A 446 -14.05 8.20 -9.15
C GLU A 446 -12.81 8.07 -8.26
N VAL A 447 -11.63 8.43 -8.76
CA VAL A 447 -10.40 8.46 -7.97
C VAL A 447 -9.61 9.75 -8.19
N ALA A 448 -8.87 10.19 -7.17
CA ALA A 448 -7.91 11.29 -7.28
C ALA A 448 -6.48 10.77 -7.16
N VAL A 449 -5.58 11.28 -7.99
CA VAL A 449 -4.19 10.85 -8.07
C VAL A 449 -3.27 12.05 -8.15
N SER A 450 -2.45 12.25 -7.11
CA SER A 450 -1.31 13.17 -7.19
C SER A 450 -0.13 12.50 -7.87
N VAL A 451 0.50 13.19 -8.82
CA VAL A 451 1.68 12.68 -9.50
C VAL A 451 2.88 12.71 -8.55
N ALA A 452 3.52 11.55 -8.40
CA ALA A 452 4.76 11.44 -7.66
C ALA A 452 5.91 11.77 -8.60
N GLU A 453 6.76 12.72 -8.21
CA GLU A 453 7.91 13.15 -9.00
C GLU A 453 9.19 13.08 -8.18
N SER A 454 10.27 12.71 -8.85
CA SER A 454 11.62 12.75 -8.30
C SER A 454 12.59 13.23 -9.38
N LYS A 455 13.77 13.71 -8.97
CA LYS A 455 14.82 14.10 -9.92
C LYS A 455 15.25 12.87 -10.73
N ASP A 456 15.45 13.07 -12.03
CA ASP A 456 15.96 12.04 -12.92
C ASP A 456 17.46 12.25 -13.18
N TRP A 457 18.20 11.14 -13.30
CA TRP A 457 19.63 11.16 -13.63
C TRP A 457 19.88 11.60 -15.07
N LYS A 458 18.87 11.42 -15.94
CA LYS A 458 18.85 11.95 -17.32
C LYS A 458 18.62 13.47 -17.36
N GLY A 459 18.43 14.11 -16.20
CA GLY A 459 18.01 15.50 -16.06
C GLY A 459 16.49 15.66 -16.00
N GLY A 460 16.03 16.72 -15.33
CA GLY A 460 14.61 16.99 -15.15
C GLY A 460 13.96 16.14 -14.05
N MET A 461 12.66 15.88 -14.19
CA MET A 461 11.86 15.12 -13.23
C MET A 461 11.31 13.85 -13.88
N ARG A 462 11.40 12.73 -13.16
CA ARG A 462 10.72 11.49 -13.49
C ARG A 462 9.49 11.29 -12.63
N THR A 463 8.48 10.65 -13.20
CA THR A 463 7.23 10.31 -12.52
C THR A 463 7.29 8.91 -11.93
N GLY A 464 6.58 8.67 -10.82
CA GLY A 464 6.33 7.31 -10.32
C GLY A 464 5.57 6.44 -11.34
N VAL A 465 5.71 5.11 -11.24
CA VAL A 465 5.12 4.18 -12.24
C VAL A 465 3.61 4.29 -12.31
N GLY A 466 2.92 4.15 -11.17
CA GLY A 466 1.45 4.18 -11.12
C GLY A 466 0.87 5.55 -11.45
N SER A 467 1.33 6.58 -10.76
CA SER A 467 0.79 7.93 -10.93
C SER A 467 1.20 8.57 -12.26
N GLY A 468 2.41 8.27 -12.78
CA GLY A 468 2.84 8.68 -14.11
C GLY A 468 2.10 7.95 -15.24
N TYR A 469 1.76 6.66 -15.04
CA TYR A 469 0.92 5.91 -15.96
C TYR A 469 -0.48 6.55 -16.07
N LEU A 470 -1.13 6.85 -14.95
CA LEU A 470 -2.44 7.50 -14.92
C LEU A 470 -2.38 8.94 -15.44
N GLU A 471 -1.32 9.70 -15.13
CA GLU A 471 -1.11 11.04 -15.71
C GLU A 471 -1.06 10.98 -17.25
N LYS A 472 -0.33 10.02 -17.83
CA LYS A 472 -0.25 9.87 -19.29
C LYS A 472 -1.63 9.63 -19.91
N LEU A 473 -2.49 8.85 -19.24
CA LEU A 473 -3.87 8.64 -19.68
C LEU A 473 -4.71 9.92 -19.56
N ALA A 474 -4.64 10.63 -18.43
CA ALA A 474 -5.35 11.89 -18.22
C ALA A 474 -4.98 12.94 -19.27
N ARG A 475 -3.67 13.14 -19.51
CA ARG A 475 -3.19 14.11 -20.49
C ARG A 475 -3.67 13.79 -21.90
N ARG A 476 -3.65 12.52 -22.31
CA ARG A 476 -4.17 12.12 -23.63
C ARG A 476 -5.64 12.47 -23.80
N LEU A 477 -6.44 12.29 -22.75
CA LEU A 477 -7.86 12.62 -22.74
C LEU A 477 -8.06 14.15 -22.80
N ILE A 478 -7.42 14.89 -21.89
CA ILE A 478 -7.50 16.36 -21.81
C ILE A 478 -7.01 17.02 -23.11
N ASP A 479 -5.92 16.53 -23.70
CA ASP A 479 -5.36 17.07 -24.94
C ASP A 479 -6.25 16.76 -26.15
N ALA A 480 -6.99 15.64 -26.13
CA ALA A 480 -7.98 15.32 -27.17
C ALA A 480 -9.20 16.23 -27.06
N GLU A 481 -9.73 16.45 -25.85
CA GLU A 481 -10.83 17.38 -25.61
C GLU A 481 -10.49 18.81 -26.05
N LYS A 482 -9.28 19.28 -25.72
CA LYS A 482 -8.77 20.58 -26.19
C LYS A 482 -8.71 20.69 -27.71
N LYS A 483 -8.53 19.57 -28.41
CA LYS A 483 -8.52 19.49 -29.88
C LYS A 483 -9.92 19.25 -30.47
N GLY A 484 -10.96 19.19 -29.64
CA GLY A 484 -12.34 18.88 -30.06
C GLY A 484 -12.56 17.43 -30.50
N ILE A 485 -11.65 16.51 -30.14
CA ILE A 485 -11.78 15.08 -30.40
C ILE A 485 -12.57 14.45 -29.27
N ASP A 486 -13.62 13.68 -29.59
CA ASP A 486 -14.41 12.95 -28.59
C ASP A 486 -13.50 11.95 -27.84
N PRO A 487 -13.33 12.09 -26.51
CA PRO A 487 -12.54 11.18 -25.67
C PRO A 487 -12.84 9.69 -25.89
N ARG A 488 -14.08 9.35 -26.21
CA ARG A 488 -14.54 7.96 -26.39
C ARG A 488 -13.85 7.29 -27.58
N THR A 489 -13.43 8.06 -28.58
CA THR A 489 -12.72 7.55 -29.76
C THR A 489 -11.29 7.10 -29.44
N LEU A 490 -10.71 7.56 -28.33
CA LEU A 490 -9.36 7.18 -27.93
C LEU A 490 -9.26 5.76 -27.37
N ASN A 491 -10.41 5.17 -26.97
CA ASN A 491 -10.51 3.81 -26.45
C ASN A 491 -9.49 3.54 -25.31
N LEU A 492 -9.36 4.49 -24.38
CA LEU A 492 -8.44 4.40 -23.24
C LEU A 492 -9.01 3.53 -22.13
N HIS A 493 -8.15 2.72 -21.51
CA HIS A 493 -8.55 1.83 -20.42
C HIS A 493 -7.56 1.89 -19.26
N VAL A 494 -8.07 1.62 -18.07
CA VAL A 494 -7.31 1.43 -16.84
C VAL A 494 -7.38 -0.06 -16.48
N PRO A 495 -6.26 -0.81 -16.53
CA PRO A 495 -6.21 -2.17 -16.00
C PRO A 495 -6.30 -2.12 -14.47
N MET A 496 -7.47 -2.48 -13.94
CA MET A 496 -7.76 -2.39 -12.51
C MET A 496 -8.54 -3.59 -11.99
N PHE A 497 -8.54 -3.76 -10.68
CA PHE A 497 -9.40 -4.68 -9.96
C PHE A 497 -9.93 -3.98 -8.70
N ARG A 498 -11.04 -4.47 -8.17
CA ARG A 498 -11.58 -3.97 -6.91
C ARG A 498 -10.62 -4.33 -5.77
N GLY A 499 -10.20 -3.32 -5.00
CA GLY A 499 -9.31 -3.54 -3.86
C GLY A 499 -10.00 -4.40 -2.80
N LEU A 500 -9.25 -5.35 -2.21
CA LEU A 500 -9.74 -6.21 -1.14
C LEU A 500 -10.37 -5.37 -0.03
N MET A 501 -11.57 -5.76 0.41
CA MET A 501 -12.33 -5.10 1.49
C MET A 501 -11.63 -5.23 2.84
N ALA A 502 -10.59 -4.44 3.03
CA ALA A 502 -9.98 -4.18 4.32
C ALA A 502 -9.57 -2.72 4.47
N ASN A 503 -10.12 -1.81 3.66
CA ASN A 503 -10.06 -0.40 4.04
C ASN A 503 -10.93 -0.23 5.30
N PRO A 504 -10.38 0.15 6.45
CA PRO A 504 -11.17 0.37 7.66
C PRO A 504 -12.26 1.42 7.42
N LEU A 505 -12.05 2.35 6.47
CA LEU A 505 -13.04 3.31 5.99
C LEU A 505 -14.34 2.65 5.48
N ALA A 506 -14.24 1.47 4.85
CA ALA A 506 -15.38 0.77 4.26
C ALA A 506 -16.11 -0.18 5.23
N LYS A 507 -15.44 -0.65 6.28
CA LYS A 507 -15.94 -1.77 7.13
C LYS A 507 -17.01 -1.38 8.16
N ARG A 508 -17.18 -0.08 8.49
CA ARG A 508 -18.07 0.35 9.58
C ARG A 508 -18.67 1.73 9.34
N PHE A 509 -19.39 1.96 8.24
CA PHE A 509 -20.15 3.21 8.10
C PHE A 509 -21.45 3.14 8.92
N ALA A 510 -21.38 3.40 10.23
CA ALA A 510 -22.59 3.67 11.02
C ALA A 510 -23.10 5.08 10.67
N SER A 511 -24.38 5.18 10.33
CA SER A 511 -24.93 6.25 9.49
C SER A 511 -25.15 7.60 10.17
N ASP A 512 -25.28 7.66 11.50
CA ASP A 512 -25.97 8.81 12.12
C ASP A 512 -25.17 9.62 13.16
N GLY A 513 -24.02 9.11 13.60
CA GLY A 513 -23.13 9.77 14.57
C GLY A 513 -22.26 10.89 13.97
N PRO A 514 -21.74 11.83 14.79
CA PRO A 514 -20.87 12.91 14.33
C PRO A 514 -19.55 12.40 13.77
N MET A 515 -19.02 13.09 12.75
CA MET A 515 -17.84 12.64 12.00
C MET A 515 -16.86 13.78 11.71
N LEU A 516 -15.59 13.57 12.05
CA LEU A 516 -14.49 14.47 11.72
C LEU A 516 -13.55 13.80 10.71
N LEU A 517 -13.32 14.45 9.58
CA LEU A 517 -12.55 13.95 8.43
C LEU A 517 -11.32 14.84 8.22
N ILE A 518 -10.13 14.33 8.52
CA ILE A 518 -8.87 15.09 8.50
C ILE A 518 -8.02 14.60 7.32
N GLY A 519 -7.93 15.40 6.26
CA GLY A 519 -7.28 15.02 5.00
C GLY A 519 -6.29 16.06 4.52
N ALA A 520 -5.08 15.66 4.14
CA ALA A 520 -4.10 16.58 3.54
C ALA A 520 -3.80 16.20 2.09
N GLY A 521 -3.79 17.20 1.20
CA GLY A 521 -3.64 17.00 -0.24
C GLY A 521 -4.66 16.00 -0.78
N VAL A 522 -4.20 15.02 -1.57
CA VAL A 522 -5.07 13.96 -2.13
C VAL A 522 -5.71 13.06 -1.07
N GLY A 523 -5.24 13.09 0.18
CA GLY A 523 -5.88 12.37 1.29
C GLY A 523 -7.31 12.84 1.59
N VAL A 524 -7.71 14.03 1.11
CA VAL A 524 -9.12 14.48 1.22
C VAL A 524 -10.07 13.73 0.28
N ALA A 525 -9.53 13.10 -0.77
CA ALA A 525 -10.33 12.49 -1.83
C ALA A 525 -11.36 11.46 -1.33
N PRO A 526 -11.01 10.46 -0.48
CA PRO A 526 -12.01 9.52 0.02
C PRO A 526 -13.17 10.19 0.76
N PHE A 527 -12.90 11.28 1.48
CA PHE A 527 -13.89 11.97 2.31
C PHE A 527 -14.99 12.65 1.51
N ARG A 528 -14.76 12.97 0.23
CA ARG A 528 -15.80 13.47 -0.66
C ARG A 528 -16.98 12.50 -0.76
N GLY A 529 -16.73 11.19 -0.90
CA GLY A 529 -17.77 10.17 -0.89
C GLY A 529 -18.50 10.04 0.46
N PHE A 530 -17.78 10.18 1.58
CA PHE A 530 -18.38 10.18 2.93
C PHE A 530 -19.35 11.35 3.11
N VAL A 531 -18.91 12.56 2.73
CA VAL A 531 -19.73 13.76 2.84
C VAL A 531 -20.97 13.65 1.95
N GLN A 532 -20.84 13.24 0.69
CA GLN A 532 -21.97 13.06 -0.21
C GLN A 532 -23.01 12.08 0.34
N ARG A 533 -22.57 10.93 0.86
CA ARG A 533 -23.48 9.96 1.51
C ARG A 533 -24.18 10.58 2.72
N ARG A 534 -23.47 11.35 3.55
CA ARG A 534 -24.04 12.00 4.74
C ARG A 534 -25.03 13.11 4.39
N LEU A 535 -24.74 13.92 3.38
CA LEU A 535 -25.62 15.02 2.94
C LEU A 535 -26.96 14.54 2.36
N GLN A 536 -27.07 13.27 1.96
CA GLN A 536 -28.37 12.69 1.56
C GLN A 536 -29.32 12.45 2.72
N SER A 537 -28.80 12.28 3.94
CA SER A 537 -29.61 12.14 5.14
C SER A 537 -29.78 13.51 5.79
N ALA A 538 -30.99 14.05 5.79
CA ALA A 538 -31.30 15.36 6.38
C ALA A 538 -30.88 15.47 7.86
N ASN A 539 -30.87 14.34 8.59
CA ASN A 539 -30.48 14.27 10.00
C ASN A 539 -28.95 14.32 10.24
N CYS A 540 -28.15 14.21 9.17
CA CYS A 540 -26.70 14.10 9.22
C CYS A 540 -25.94 15.29 8.62
N ALA A 541 -26.63 16.19 7.93
CA ALA A 541 -26.00 17.30 7.21
C ALA A 541 -25.15 18.22 8.11
N ASN A 542 -25.56 18.43 9.36
CA ASN A 542 -24.85 19.27 10.33
C ASN A 542 -23.95 18.47 11.29
N LYS A 543 -23.55 17.25 10.92
CA LYS A 543 -22.79 16.33 11.78
C LYS A 543 -21.51 15.80 11.10
N VAL A 544 -21.04 16.49 10.07
CA VAL A 544 -19.83 16.12 9.33
C VAL A 544 -18.94 17.33 9.16
N TRP A 545 -17.68 17.18 9.54
CA TRP A 545 -16.66 18.22 9.45
C TRP A 545 -15.44 17.69 8.72
N VAL A 546 -14.87 18.50 7.83
CA VAL A 546 -13.69 18.18 7.02
C VAL A 546 -12.60 19.21 7.29
N LEU A 547 -11.43 18.77 7.73
CA LEU A 547 -10.22 19.58 7.80
C LEU A 547 -9.33 19.23 6.61
N GLN A 548 -9.24 20.14 5.64
CA GLN A 548 -8.44 19.96 4.43
C GLN A 548 -7.12 20.71 4.51
N GLY A 549 -6.01 20.00 4.60
CA GLY A 549 -4.67 20.58 4.51
C GLY A 549 -4.21 20.79 3.08
N VAL A 550 -3.87 22.03 2.71
CA VAL A 550 -3.31 22.40 1.40
C VAL A 550 -2.07 23.29 1.55
N ARG A 551 -1.34 23.48 0.45
CA ARG A 551 -0.23 24.45 0.41
C ARG A 551 -0.75 25.87 0.26
N ASP A 552 -1.46 26.08 -0.84
CA ASP A 552 -2.09 27.34 -1.22
C ASP A 552 -3.50 27.03 -1.74
N SER A 553 -4.51 27.66 -1.15
CA SER A 553 -5.92 27.52 -1.57
C SER A 553 -6.16 27.93 -3.03
N LEU A 554 -5.32 28.80 -3.60
CA LEU A 554 -5.50 29.21 -4.99
C LEU A 554 -5.04 28.14 -5.98
N LEU A 555 -4.16 27.22 -5.58
CA LEU A 555 -3.48 26.28 -6.47
C LEU A 555 -3.87 24.82 -6.21
N ASP A 556 -3.92 24.41 -4.94
CA ASP A 556 -3.95 23.01 -4.50
C ASP A 556 -5.24 22.65 -3.76
N GLU A 557 -6.26 23.51 -3.80
CA GLU A 557 -7.57 23.26 -3.20
C GLU A 557 -8.38 22.27 -4.03
N LEU A 558 -8.32 21.00 -3.62
CA LEU A 558 -9.03 19.92 -4.31
C LEU A 558 -10.54 19.98 -4.06
N TYR A 559 -11.32 19.72 -5.11
CA TYR A 559 -12.79 19.59 -5.07
C TYR A 559 -13.55 20.81 -4.52
N ARG A 560 -13.02 22.02 -4.71
CA ARG A 560 -13.73 23.25 -4.38
C ARG A 560 -15.09 23.31 -5.10
N GLY A 561 -16.16 23.61 -4.36
CA GLY A 561 -17.52 23.69 -4.91
C GLY A 561 -18.27 22.35 -4.95
N GLU A 562 -17.67 21.24 -4.50
CA GLU A 562 -18.26 19.90 -4.59
C GLU A 562 -18.68 19.33 -3.22
N TRP A 563 -18.69 20.14 -2.16
CA TRP A 563 -18.95 19.71 -0.77
C TRP A 563 -20.38 20.03 -0.26
N GLY A 564 -21.28 20.46 -1.13
CA GLY A 564 -22.67 20.78 -0.80
C GLY A 564 -22.97 22.28 -0.66
N VAL A 565 -24.23 22.61 -0.33
CA VAL A 565 -24.75 24.00 -0.34
C VAL A 565 -24.10 24.88 0.74
N ASP A 566 -23.73 24.29 1.89
CA ASP A 566 -23.08 24.97 3.01
C ASP A 566 -21.61 24.50 3.16
N GLU A 567 -20.85 24.51 2.07
CA GLU A 567 -19.45 24.05 2.03
C GLU A 567 -18.57 24.67 3.13
N GLU A 568 -18.75 25.95 3.42
CA GLU A 568 -17.98 26.68 4.45
C GLU A 568 -18.24 26.17 5.88
N LYS A 569 -19.40 25.57 6.15
CA LYS A 569 -19.72 24.97 7.46
C LYS A 569 -19.20 23.54 7.58
N VAL A 570 -19.14 22.83 6.46
CA VAL A 570 -18.69 21.43 6.40
C VAL A 570 -17.18 21.35 6.35
N ARG A 571 -16.50 22.25 5.63
CA ARG A 571 -15.09 22.11 5.30
C ARG A 571 -14.28 23.34 5.71
N THR A 572 -13.28 23.11 6.55
CA THR A 572 -12.24 24.10 6.88
C THR A 572 -10.97 23.80 6.08
N VAL A 573 -10.46 24.80 5.36
CA VAL A 573 -9.22 24.69 4.57
C VAL A 573 -8.04 25.30 5.34
N VAL A 574 -7.03 24.49 5.61
CA VAL A 574 -5.82 24.86 6.35
C VAL A 574 -4.65 25.01 5.38
N GLN A 575 -3.99 26.17 5.39
CA GLN A 575 -2.96 26.54 4.42
C GLN A 575 -1.57 26.59 5.06
N SER A 576 -0.66 25.76 4.54
CA SER A 576 0.70 25.64 5.06
C SER A 576 1.70 26.66 4.51
N ARG A 577 1.43 27.28 3.35
CA ARG A 577 2.37 28.22 2.70
C ARG A 577 1.82 29.63 2.49
N ARG A 578 0.60 29.89 2.97
CA ARG A 578 -0.07 31.17 2.79
C ARG A 578 -0.75 31.60 4.08
N GLY A 579 -0.68 32.89 4.38
CA GLY A 579 -1.25 33.46 5.61
C GLY A 579 -0.46 33.00 6.85
N GLU A 580 -1.16 32.51 7.87
CA GLU A 580 -0.58 32.11 9.15
C GLU A 580 0.27 30.83 9.09
N SER A 581 0.41 30.19 7.92
CA SER A 581 1.26 29.01 7.68
C SER A 581 1.06 27.91 8.72
N LYS A 582 -0.15 27.32 8.72
CA LYS A 582 -0.59 26.28 9.64
C LYS A 582 -0.72 24.94 8.92
N TYR A 583 -0.58 23.84 9.65
CA TYR A 583 -0.96 22.51 9.17
C TYR A 583 -2.21 22.03 9.92
N VAL A 584 -2.74 20.89 9.46
CA VAL A 584 -3.99 20.33 9.98
C VAL A 584 -3.92 20.01 11.47
N GLN A 585 -2.74 19.63 11.99
CA GLN A 585 -2.59 19.32 13.41
C GLN A 585 -2.70 20.54 14.32
N GLU A 586 -2.33 21.74 13.85
CA GLU A 586 -2.58 22.98 14.61
C GLU A 586 -4.07 23.32 14.61
N GLU A 587 -4.78 23.09 13.49
CA GLU A 587 -6.23 23.29 13.42
C GLU A 587 -6.99 22.29 14.31
N VAL A 588 -6.51 21.04 14.42
CA VAL A 588 -7.05 20.05 15.36
C VAL A 588 -6.98 20.55 16.81
N ARG A 589 -5.84 21.14 17.22
CA ARG A 589 -5.71 21.74 18.55
C ARG A 589 -6.60 22.96 18.74
N HIS A 590 -6.70 23.80 17.71
CA HIS A 590 -7.54 25.00 17.73
C HIS A 590 -9.03 24.63 17.87
N GLN A 591 -9.47 23.56 17.21
CA GLN A 591 -10.83 23.05 17.28
C GLN A 591 -10.99 21.92 18.31
N ALA A 592 -10.25 21.97 19.42
CA ALA A 592 -10.27 20.93 20.46
C ALA A 592 -11.67 20.60 20.97
N ASP A 593 -12.55 21.59 21.14
CA ASP A 593 -13.94 21.38 21.57
C ASP A 593 -14.74 20.55 20.57
N LEU A 594 -14.58 20.80 19.27
CA LEU A 594 -15.23 20.02 18.21
C LEU A 594 -14.68 18.60 18.18
N VAL A 595 -13.36 18.45 18.21
CA VAL A 595 -12.69 17.14 18.19
C VAL A 595 -13.18 16.30 19.37
N TRP A 596 -13.20 16.88 20.57
CA TRP A 596 -13.69 16.21 21.78
C TRP A 596 -15.18 15.87 21.69
N PHE A 597 -16.02 16.82 21.24
CA PHE A 597 -17.45 16.58 21.02
C PHE A 597 -17.70 15.40 20.08
N VAL A 598 -16.95 15.31 18.98
CA VAL A 598 -17.08 14.22 18.01
C VAL A 598 -16.66 12.90 18.65
N ILE A 599 -15.45 12.77 19.18
CA ILE A 599 -14.92 11.46 19.63
C ILE A 599 -15.56 10.94 20.92
N ASN A 600 -16.09 11.85 21.76
CA ASN A 600 -16.77 11.50 22.99
C ASN A 600 -18.25 11.08 22.77
N ALA A 601 -18.81 11.33 21.59
CA ALA A 601 -20.13 10.83 21.24
C ALA A 601 -20.13 9.30 21.07
N LEU A 602 -21.23 8.64 21.43
CA LEU A 602 -21.39 7.18 21.34
C LEU A 602 -21.05 6.63 19.94
N ASP A 603 -21.55 7.30 18.89
CA ASP A 603 -21.31 6.94 17.49
C ASP A 603 -20.33 7.88 16.78
N GLY A 604 -19.51 8.58 17.56
CA GLY A 604 -18.48 9.51 17.10
C GLY A 604 -17.37 8.85 16.31
N ARG A 605 -16.96 9.46 15.19
CA ARG A 605 -15.88 8.92 14.35
C ARG A 605 -14.90 9.98 13.89
N VAL A 606 -13.61 9.67 13.97
CA VAL A 606 -12.52 10.47 13.46
C VAL A 606 -11.78 9.67 12.41
N PHE A 607 -11.64 10.24 11.22
CA PHE A 607 -10.91 9.63 10.12
C PHE A 607 -9.76 10.53 9.69
N VAL A 608 -8.57 9.96 9.55
CA VAL A 608 -7.37 10.67 9.08
C VAL A 608 -6.89 10.00 7.80
N CYS A 609 -6.66 10.78 6.74
CA CYS A 609 -6.11 10.25 5.50
C CYS A 609 -5.05 11.18 4.90
N GLY A 610 -3.87 10.63 4.60
CA GLY A 610 -2.75 11.40 4.08
C GLY A 610 -1.43 10.68 4.21
N SER A 611 -0.34 11.46 4.18
CA SER A 611 1.00 10.94 4.48
C SER A 611 1.08 10.48 5.93
N SER A 612 1.50 9.23 6.17
CA SER A 612 1.79 8.77 7.54
C SER A 612 2.82 9.67 8.20
N LYS A 613 3.89 9.96 7.45
CA LYS A 613 5.02 10.73 7.93
C LYS A 613 4.69 12.21 7.97
N GLY A 614 5.01 12.85 9.09
CA GLY A 614 4.75 14.27 9.33
C GLY A 614 3.29 14.58 9.62
N MET A 615 2.38 14.27 8.69
CA MET A 615 0.95 14.57 8.86
C MET A 615 0.26 13.59 9.84
N GLY A 616 0.36 12.28 9.61
CA GLY A 616 -0.26 11.28 10.49
C GLY A 616 0.26 11.36 11.93
N GLU A 617 1.58 11.33 12.10
CA GLU A 617 2.26 11.49 13.40
C GLU A 617 1.87 12.81 14.10
N GLY A 618 1.83 13.91 13.34
CA GLY A 618 1.48 15.23 13.88
C GLY A 618 0.03 15.33 14.33
N VAL A 619 -0.90 14.76 13.55
CA VAL A 619 -2.32 14.71 13.90
C VAL A 619 -2.54 13.81 15.11
N GLU A 620 -1.90 12.64 15.19
CA GLU A 620 -2.00 11.76 16.35
C GLU A 620 -1.53 12.45 17.64
N ALA A 621 -0.40 13.14 17.60
CA ALA A 621 0.07 13.95 18.74
C ALA A 621 -0.94 15.05 19.11
N ALA A 622 -1.50 15.76 18.13
CA ALA A 622 -2.52 16.78 18.39
C ALA A 622 -3.81 16.19 18.99
N LEU A 623 -4.22 14.99 18.58
CA LEU A 623 -5.37 14.29 19.15
C LEU A 623 -5.12 13.89 20.61
N VAL A 624 -3.90 13.45 20.96
CA VAL A 624 -3.50 13.19 22.34
C VAL A 624 -3.58 14.48 23.17
N ASP A 625 -3.04 15.60 22.66
CA ASP A 625 -3.12 16.91 23.34
C ASP A 625 -4.57 17.33 23.62
N VAL A 626 -5.49 17.10 22.66
CA VAL A 626 -6.92 17.40 22.85
C VAL A 626 -7.54 16.52 23.94
N ALA A 627 -7.22 15.23 23.97
CA ALA A 627 -7.74 14.32 24.99
C ALA A 627 -7.23 14.68 26.39
N MET A 628 -5.97 15.11 26.52
CA MET A 628 -5.45 15.63 27.79
C MET A 628 -6.19 16.90 28.21
N ALA A 629 -6.33 17.87 27.31
CA ALA A 629 -6.90 19.18 27.61
C ALA A 629 -8.42 19.14 27.90
N LYS A 630 -9.18 18.30 27.18
CA LYS A 630 -10.66 18.25 27.27
C LYS A 630 -11.18 17.06 28.08
N GLY A 631 -10.42 15.98 28.15
CA GLY A 631 -10.75 14.79 28.93
C GLY A 631 -10.19 14.77 30.34
N ASN A 632 -9.34 15.75 30.70
CA ASN A 632 -8.62 15.78 31.97
C ASN A 632 -7.82 14.49 32.23
N LEU A 633 -7.20 13.97 31.17
CA LEU A 633 -6.38 12.75 31.17
C LEU A 633 -4.89 13.12 31.21
N ASN A 634 -4.07 12.27 31.82
CA ASN A 634 -2.61 12.36 31.63
C ASN A 634 -2.19 11.84 30.24
N GLU A 635 -0.90 11.96 29.89
CA GLU A 635 -0.43 11.59 28.54
C GLU A 635 -0.60 10.10 28.25
N GLU A 636 -0.28 9.23 29.21
CA GLU A 636 -0.42 7.78 29.07
C GLU A 636 -1.89 7.37 28.90
N GLU A 637 -2.79 7.94 29.70
CA GLU A 637 -4.24 7.73 29.62
C GLU A 637 -4.81 8.24 28.29
N ALA A 638 -4.35 9.40 27.81
CA ALA A 638 -4.77 9.96 26.53
C ALA A 638 -4.33 9.08 25.35
N ARG A 639 -3.10 8.54 25.38
CA ARG A 639 -2.64 7.56 24.39
C ARG A 639 -3.48 6.29 24.43
N GLN A 640 -3.71 5.74 25.62
CA GLN A 640 -4.54 4.54 25.79
C GLN A 640 -5.99 4.78 25.33
N PHE A 641 -6.54 5.97 25.58
CA PHE A 641 -7.87 6.36 25.10
C PHE A 641 -7.93 6.26 23.57
N TRP A 642 -6.95 6.81 22.86
CA TRP A 642 -6.94 6.74 21.39
C TRP A 642 -6.69 5.33 20.85
N GLU A 643 -5.87 4.51 21.51
CA GLU A 643 -5.74 3.08 21.17
C GLU A 643 -7.07 2.35 21.31
N ASN A 644 -7.80 2.55 22.42
CA ASN A 644 -9.14 1.97 22.60
C ASN A 644 -10.11 2.43 21.50
N LYS A 645 -10.02 3.70 21.07
CA LYS A 645 -10.81 4.25 19.95
C LYS A 645 -10.42 3.63 18.60
N LYS A 646 -9.15 3.29 18.38
CA LYS A 646 -8.68 2.55 17.19
C LYS A 646 -9.27 1.13 17.18
N GLU A 647 -9.17 0.41 18.29
CA GLU A 647 -9.72 -0.95 18.43
C GLU A 647 -11.24 -0.99 18.23
N ALA A 648 -11.96 0.00 18.78
CA ALA A 648 -13.39 0.18 18.57
C ALA A 648 -13.76 0.58 17.11
N GLY A 649 -12.78 0.99 16.30
CA GLY A 649 -13.01 1.49 14.93
C GLY A 649 -13.72 2.85 14.90
N GLN A 650 -13.59 3.63 15.98
CA GLN A 650 -14.04 5.02 16.08
C GLN A 650 -12.97 6.00 15.60
N TYR A 651 -11.68 5.65 15.77
CA TYR A 651 -10.56 6.36 15.17
C TYR A 651 -9.91 5.49 14.09
N ILE A 652 -9.84 5.98 12.86
CA ILE A 652 -9.22 5.28 11.74
C ILE A 652 -8.25 6.22 11.03
N ALA A 653 -6.97 5.83 10.97
CA ALA A 653 -5.97 6.49 10.17
C ALA A 653 -5.64 5.61 8.94
N VAL A 654 -5.87 6.14 7.74
CA VAL A 654 -5.46 5.53 6.48
C VAL A 654 -4.27 6.29 5.94
N CYS A 655 -3.10 5.70 6.15
CA CYS A 655 -1.86 6.23 5.64
C CYS A 655 -1.65 5.80 4.18
N LEU A 656 -1.38 6.77 3.30
CA LEU A 656 -1.04 6.53 1.89
C LEU A 656 0.41 6.05 1.70
N THR A 657 1.10 5.65 2.77
CA THR A 657 2.40 4.97 2.69
C THR A 657 2.16 3.55 2.22
N LEU A 658 2.71 3.19 1.05
CA LEU A 658 2.67 1.85 0.44
C LEU A 658 2.60 0.73 1.49
N PRO A 659 1.41 0.18 1.80
CA PRO A 659 1.33 -0.95 2.71
C PRO A 659 1.31 -2.21 1.86
N LEU A 660 2.40 -2.97 1.91
CA LEU A 660 2.40 -4.38 1.52
C LEU A 660 1.82 -5.28 2.63
N ASP A 661 1.33 -4.72 3.74
CA ASP A 661 0.87 -5.48 4.92
C ASP A 661 -0.62 -5.86 4.86
N MET A 662 -1.09 -6.40 3.75
CA MET A 662 -2.40 -7.08 3.70
C MET A 662 -2.31 -8.43 2.99
N CYS A 663 -1.32 -9.24 3.37
CA CYS A 663 -1.27 -10.65 3.03
C CYS A 663 -1.14 -11.46 4.31
N ASP A 664 -2.26 -11.68 4.97
CA ASP A 664 -2.59 -12.92 5.68
C ASP A 664 -3.95 -13.41 5.20
#